data_AF-A0A3P3PYA2-F1
#
_entry.id   AF-A0A3P3PYA2-F1
#
_cell.length_a   1.000
_cell.length_b   1.000
_cell.length_c   1.000
_cell.angle_alpha   90.00
_cell.angle_beta   90.00
_cell.angle_gamma   90.00
#
_symmetry.space_group_name_H-M   'P 1'
#
loop_
_entity.id
_entity.type
_entity.pdbx_description
1 polymer ?
#
loop_
_entity_poly.entity_id
_entity_poly.type
_entity_poly.pdbx_seq_one_letter_code
_entity_poly.pdbx_strand_id
1 'polypeptide(L)'
;MSIFTAFNAYAGVDGWKLENNKWKYYKEDKVLKAWQQINNNWYFFNEDGSLKTGWYLDASNNWYFLDSSKTANEGVLLFGWQWIDGYCYYFEGTDKATFGKMYANTVVKGYRVDAAGRWVNESGKAYYKAGKGLSTVNASHSLSNTAKKAGSAGGSGKGGGSGRSGSFSGSGKGGTSGGGSSKSGNLENSESNTGGNLGGSESSVKAGGSSDSGKSESPKVSGYTSQGKITEESKVSNESENSNIGSFPKSDDSAVSNGNKIPDISVLPGKLSDNADKSKTGNIVDDTNTKIKESTSQNSEDGNLWPDENNNKNTESDKVENNVSQPENIKPDDSRIKPATSSNVEIIKETKDSKKTEQERKENIQDKAENIKEALITAKNNNVVQYTDEEGEIRTVIWAKGISAPVMGAGGDFRKEVTQGGFDTYVIYKAPFSSGNGWYDVNKTRSGGNIDIDKNLCFAATASNMLHWWFDQNSENVDNYIAKNGDIIRANRRLSELKNSFESQEESKIFELYKVLYGYNERGFYTDLLMDLFINGYRPRLSGATNIENDNLVPDNNGGFFYDVFKGEKLTDRTDGGDYEYLSEKLKEVLGDGGLVGLSHKALSRNHIVTLWGAEYDLNGNLKAVYVSDSDDQDESDVGMKRYEVRNVGGKAKLSTNISDKSAGAAVGYLHILYLGSNRWNNYFK
;
A
#
# COMPACT_ATOMS: atom_id res chain seq x y z
N MET A 1 -33.80 14.85 -52.88
CA MET A 1 -34.86 14.63 -51.87
C MET A 1 -34.31 13.62 -50.87
N SER A 2 -34.47 13.85 -49.57
CA SER A 2 -33.98 12.92 -48.54
C SER A 2 -34.90 11.71 -48.40
N ILE A 3 -34.38 10.61 -47.84
CA ILE A 3 -34.88 10.02 -46.59
C ILE A 3 -33.69 9.35 -45.89
N PHE A 4 -33.43 9.75 -44.65
CA PHE A 4 -32.64 9.00 -43.68
C PHE A 4 -33.62 8.24 -42.79
N THR A 5 -33.30 7.01 -42.41
CA THR A 5 -33.84 6.37 -41.20
C THR A 5 -32.71 5.67 -40.47
N ALA A 6 -32.23 6.27 -39.39
CA ALA A 6 -31.26 5.66 -38.50
C ALA A 6 -31.98 4.80 -37.44
N PHE A 7 -31.42 3.64 -37.12
CA PHE A 7 -31.74 2.93 -35.88
C PHE A 7 -30.77 3.37 -34.79
N ASN A 8 -31.14 4.42 -34.04
CA ASN A 8 -30.46 4.72 -32.78
C ASN A 8 -30.88 3.68 -31.74
N ALA A 9 -29.94 2.83 -31.31
CA ALA A 9 -30.10 2.06 -30.09
C ALA A 9 -30.16 3.02 -28.89
N TYR A 10 -31.12 2.79 -27.97
CA TYR A 10 -31.37 3.70 -26.85
C TYR A 10 -30.28 3.50 -25.77
N ALA A 11 -29.28 4.39 -25.75
CA ALA A 11 -28.23 4.39 -24.74
C ALA A 11 -28.74 5.08 -23.46
N GLY A 12 -29.36 4.29 -22.57
CA GLY A 12 -29.77 4.75 -21.24
C GLY A 12 -28.57 5.26 -20.44
N VAL A 13 -28.69 6.45 -19.86
CA VAL A 13 -27.57 7.14 -19.18
C VAL A 13 -27.59 6.89 -17.67
N ASP A 14 -27.14 5.68 -17.33
CA ASP A 14 -26.84 5.24 -15.96
C ASP A 14 -25.80 6.16 -15.30
N GLY A 15 -26.03 6.55 -14.04
CA GLY A 15 -25.06 7.31 -13.24
C GLY A 15 -25.66 8.38 -12.32
N TRP A 16 -24.76 9.04 -11.59
CA TRP A 16 -25.07 10.15 -10.67
C TRP A 16 -25.42 11.44 -11.42
N LYS A 17 -26.46 12.15 -10.97
CA LYS A 17 -26.88 13.47 -11.48
C LYS A 17 -27.18 14.39 -10.30
N LEU A 18 -26.73 15.65 -10.36
CA LEU A 18 -26.98 16.66 -9.34
C LEU A 18 -28.15 17.54 -9.78
N GLU A 19 -29.29 17.43 -9.11
CA GLU A 19 -30.53 18.12 -9.44
C GLU A 19 -31.04 18.94 -8.25
N ASN A 20 -31.33 20.22 -8.45
CA ASN A 20 -31.80 21.13 -7.39
C ASN A 20 -30.94 21.08 -6.11
N ASN A 21 -29.61 21.00 -6.28
CA ASN A 21 -28.61 20.83 -5.23
C ASN A 21 -28.77 19.54 -4.37
N LYS A 22 -29.38 18.49 -4.94
CA LYS A 22 -29.42 17.14 -4.38
C LYS A 22 -28.86 16.12 -5.37
N TRP A 23 -28.01 15.21 -4.91
CA TRP A 23 -27.59 14.06 -5.73
C TRP A 23 -28.75 13.09 -5.95
N LYS A 24 -28.79 12.47 -7.12
CA LYS A 24 -29.68 11.36 -7.52
C LYS A 24 -28.86 10.34 -8.31
N TYR A 25 -29.29 9.09 -8.34
CA TYR A 25 -28.73 8.08 -9.25
C TYR A 25 -29.79 7.60 -10.25
N TYR A 26 -29.41 7.54 -11.51
CA TYR A 26 -30.25 7.02 -12.60
C TYR A 26 -29.76 5.66 -13.04
N LYS A 27 -30.69 4.74 -13.30
CA LYS A 27 -30.45 3.44 -13.92
C LYS A 27 -31.59 3.11 -14.88
N GLU A 28 -31.28 2.71 -16.12
CA GLU A 28 -32.28 2.48 -17.18
C GLU A 28 -33.26 3.66 -17.32
N ASP A 29 -32.72 4.88 -17.31
CA ASP A 29 -33.43 6.18 -17.28
C ASP A 29 -34.43 6.40 -16.12
N LYS A 30 -34.49 5.49 -15.14
CA LYS A 30 -35.29 5.61 -13.90
C LYS A 30 -34.43 6.13 -12.75
N VAL A 31 -34.98 6.96 -11.87
CA VAL A 31 -34.29 7.36 -10.63
C VAL A 31 -34.40 6.25 -9.58
N LEU A 32 -33.30 5.91 -8.92
CA LEU A 32 -33.27 4.92 -7.84
C LEU A 32 -33.85 5.47 -6.52
N LYS A 33 -34.32 4.56 -5.66
CA LYS A 33 -34.99 4.84 -4.38
C LYS A 33 -34.63 3.78 -3.33
N ALA A 34 -34.82 4.10 -2.05
CA ALA A 34 -34.49 3.27 -0.89
C ALA A 34 -33.00 2.85 -0.86
N TRP A 35 -32.68 1.75 -0.17
CA TRP A 35 -31.33 1.16 -0.13
C TRP A 35 -30.90 0.66 -1.51
N GLN A 36 -29.70 1.02 -1.92
CA GLN A 36 -29.09 0.62 -3.19
C GLN A 36 -27.60 0.34 -2.99
N GLN A 37 -27.09 -0.72 -3.61
CA GLN A 37 -25.66 -0.99 -3.68
C GLN A 37 -25.13 -0.58 -5.06
N ILE A 38 -24.19 0.37 -5.09
CA ILE A 38 -23.64 0.98 -6.30
C ILE A 38 -22.12 1.00 -6.14
N ASN A 39 -21.39 0.38 -7.08
CA ASN A 39 -19.93 0.24 -7.01
C ASN A 39 -19.44 -0.30 -5.65
N ASN A 40 -20.06 -1.39 -5.20
CA ASN A 40 -19.91 -2.06 -3.89
C ASN A 40 -20.34 -1.25 -2.65
N ASN A 41 -20.40 0.08 -2.71
CA ASN A 41 -20.88 0.93 -1.62
C ASN A 41 -22.41 0.89 -1.49
N TRP A 42 -22.92 0.96 -0.26
CA TRP A 42 -24.34 1.11 0.03
C TRP A 42 -24.71 2.59 0.16
N TYR A 43 -25.85 2.97 -0.41
CA TYR A 43 -26.44 4.31 -0.35
C TYR A 43 -27.94 4.19 -0.03
N PHE A 44 -28.53 5.24 0.56
CA PHE A 44 -29.98 5.35 0.69
C PHE A 44 -30.52 6.54 -0.10
N PHE A 45 -31.57 6.31 -0.89
CA PHE A 45 -32.26 7.35 -1.66
C PHE A 45 -33.70 7.55 -1.12
N ASN A 46 -34.08 8.81 -0.92
CA ASN A 46 -35.42 9.21 -0.49
C ASN A 46 -36.48 8.94 -1.59
N GLU A 47 -37.76 9.10 -1.27
CA GLU A 47 -38.85 8.85 -2.22
C GLU A 47 -38.87 9.79 -3.43
N ASP A 48 -38.27 10.99 -3.32
CA ASP A 48 -38.04 11.92 -4.45
C ASP A 48 -36.81 11.55 -5.31
N GLY A 49 -36.17 10.41 -5.00
CA GLY A 49 -34.95 9.92 -5.63
C GLY A 49 -33.67 10.61 -5.17
N SER A 50 -33.74 11.53 -4.20
CA SER A 50 -32.56 12.24 -3.70
C SER A 50 -31.75 11.41 -2.70
N LEU A 51 -30.43 11.53 -2.78
CA LEU A 51 -29.50 10.91 -1.85
C LEU A 51 -29.73 11.38 -0.41
N LYS A 52 -29.72 10.44 0.53
CA LYS A 52 -29.78 10.69 1.97
C LYS A 52 -28.36 10.73 2.55
N THR A 53 -28.09 11.75 3.35
CA THR A 53 -26.83 11.93 4.10
C THR A 53 -27.12 12.13 5.60
N GLY A 54 -26.11 11.91 6.44
CA GLY A 54 -26.22 11.89 7.89
C GLY A 54 -27.09 10.76 8.44
N TRP A 55 -27.48 10.90 9.71
CA TRP A 55 -28.33 9.95 10.44
C TRP A 55 -29.61 9.54 9.70
N TYR A 56 -29.85 8.24 9.58
CA TYR A 56 -31.08 7.64 9.05
C TYR A 56 -31.64 6.64 10.06
N LEU A 57 -32.96 6.64 10.24
CA LEU A 57 -33.70 5.71 11.09
C LEU A 57 -34.66 4.94 10.20
N ASP A 58 -34.61 3.61 10.24
CA ASP A 58 -35.53 2.76 9.48
C ASP A 58 -36.87 2.53 10.20
N ALA A 59 -37.81 1.87 9.51
CA ALA A 59 -39.13 1.54 10.05
C ALA A 59 -39.12 0.50 11.19
N SER A 60 -37.96 -0.11 11.48
CA SER A 60 -37.73 -1.07 12.57
C SER A 60 -36.95 -0.45 13.75
N ASN A 61 -36.79 0.88 13.76
CA ASN A 61 -36.02 1.65 14.74
C ASN A 61 -34.50 1.35 14.77
N ASN A 62 -33.93 0.85 13.66
CA ASN A 62 -32.50 0.73 13.48
C ASN A 62 -31.91 2.06 12.99
N TRP A 63 -30.89 2.59 13.67
CA TRP A 63 -30.12 3.75 13.21
C TRP A 63 -28.99 3.32 12.26
N TYR A 64 -28.72 4.17 11.27
CA TYR A 64 -27.64 4.08 10.30
C TYR A 64 -27.03 5.48 10.13
N PHE A 65 -25.79 5.57 9.66
CA PHE A 65 -25.19 6.83 9.24
C PHE A 65 -24.70 6.75 7.79
N LEU A 66 -25.25 7.61 6.95
CA LEU A 66 -24.76 7.85 5.60
C LEU A 66 -23.79 9.04 5.68
N ASP A 67 -22.61 8.96 5.07
CA ASP A 67 -21.57 10.01 5.17
C ASP A 67 -22.14 11.40 4.83
N SER A 68 -21.95 12.36 5.74
CA SER A 68 -22.42 13.75 5.63
C SER A 68 -21.37 14.71 5.07
N SER A 69 -20.15 14.23 4.83
CA SER A 69 -19.09 15.02 4.20
C SER A 69 -19.45 15.35 2.75
N LYS A 70 -19.05 16.54 2.29
CA LYS A 70 -19.19 16.98 0.90
C LYS A 70 -17.98 16.53 0.09
N THR A 71 -17.76 15.22 0.08
CA THR A 71 -16.67 14.52 -0.63
C THR A 71 -17.27 13.46 -1.56
N ALA A 72 -16.44 12.70 -2.27
CA ALA A 72 -16.92 11.57 -3.08
C ALA A 72 -17.52 10.41 -2.26
N ASN A 73 -17.35 10.42 -0.93
CA ASN A 73 -18.03 9.48 -0.04
C ASN A 73 -19.45 9.94 0.32
N GLU A 74 -19.93 11.12 -0.11
CA GLU A 74 -21.23 11.66 0.27
C GLU A 74 -22.35 10.60 0.12
N GLY A 75 -23.07 10.33 1.22
CA GLY A 75 -24.17 9.38 1.26
C GLY A 75 -23.78 7.89 1.34
N VAL A 76 -22.49 7.53 1.38
CA VAL A 76 -22.04 6.15 1.60
C VAL A 76 -22.38 5.70 3.03
N LEU A 77 -22.95 4.51 3.17
CA LEU A 77 -23.22 3.89 4.47
C LEU A 77 -21.93 3.56 5.22
N LEU A 78 -21.80 4.10 6.42
CA LEU A 78 -20.67 3.83 7.30
C LEU A 78 -20.88 2.58 8.15
N PHE A 79 -19.76 1.93 8.49
CA PHE A 79 -19.66 0.77 9.37
C PHE A 79 -18.47 0.92 10.33
N GLY A 80 -18.38 0.09 11.36
CA GLY A 80 -17.31 0.11 12.36
C GLY A 80 -17.41 1.27 13.36
N TRP A 81 -16.29 1.59 14.03
CA TRP A 81 -16.19 2.74 14.94
C TRP A 81 -16.11 4.05 14.14
N GLN A 82 -17.05 4.97 14.38
CA GLN A 82 -17.14 6.25 13.69
C GLN A 82 -17.27 7.40 14.67
N TRP A 83 -16.56 8.50 14.39
CA TRP A 83 -16.72 9.75 15.15
C TRP A 83 -17.71 10.66 14.41
N ILE A 84 -18.75 11.11 15.10
CA ILE A 84 -19.84 11.94 14.57
C ILE A 84 -20.16 13.02 15.61
N ASP A 85 -20.16 14.29 15.22
CA ASP A 85 -20.41 15.47 16.06
C ASP A 85 -19.59 15.49 17.37
N GLY A 86 -18.38 14.93 17.35
CA GLY A 86 -17.49 14.83 18.51
C GLY A 86 -17.73 13.64 19.44
N TYR A 87 -18.76 12.81 19.22
CA TYR A 87 -18.99 11.54 19.91
C TYR A 87 -18.51 10.35 19.07
N CYS A 88 -18.29 9.19 19.69
CA CYS A 88 -17.91 7.95 19.02
C CYS A 88 -19.05 6.93 19.06
N TYR A 89 -19.35 6.27 17.95
CA TYR A 89 -20.43 5.29 17.75
C TYR A 89 -19.90 4.02 17.08
N TYR A 90 -20.56 2.88 17.26
CA TYR A 90 -20.26 1.66 16.50
C TYR A 90 -21.43 1.22 15.62
N PHE A 91 -21.13 0.93 14.36
CA PHE A 91 -22.04 0.39 13.36
C PHE A 91 -21.57 -1.00 12.94
N GLU A 92 -22.49 -1.93 12.71
CA GLU A 92 -22.19 -3.28 12.19
C GLU A 92 -21.41 -3.20 10.87
N GLY A 93 -20.44 -4.09 10.69
CA GLY A 93 -19.60 -4.19 9.49
C GLY A 93 -19.19 -5.61 9.12
N THR A 94 -19.82 -6.62 9.73
CA THR A 94 -19.47 -8.05 9.59
C THR A 94 -20.69 -8.90 9.19
N ASP A 95 -21.80 -8.80 9.91
CA ASP A 95 -23.06 -9.43 9.48
C ASP A 95 -23.67 -8.68 8.29
N LYS A 96 -23.92 -9.40 7.20
CA LYS A 96 -24.53 -8.88 5.97
C LYS A 96 -26.02 -8.53 6.13
N ALA A 97 -26.72 -9.17 7.07
CA ALA A 97 -28.14 -8.92 7.33
C ALA A 97 -28.39 -7.65 8.14
N THR A 98 -27.42 -7.23 8.96
CA THR A 98 -27.49 -6.01 9.79
C THR A 98 -26.42 -4.96 9.45
N PHE A 99 -25.73 -5.09 8.32
CA PHE A 99 -24.63 -4.20 7.91
C PHE A 99 -24.98 -2.71 8.03
N GLY A 100 -24.09 -1.93 8.64
CA GLY A 100 -24.25 -0.50 8.91
C GLY A 100 -25.24 -0.14 10.03
N LYS A 101 -25.87 -1.11 10.71
CA LYS A 101 -26.75 -0.85 11.86
C LYS A 101 -25.96 -0.37 13.08
N MET A 102 -26.36 0.74 13.68
CA MET A 102 -25.80 1.25 14.93
C MET A 102 -26.15 0.32 16.11
N TYR A 103 -25.16 0.04 16.96
CA TYR A 103 -25.37 -0.62 18.25
C TYR A 103 -25.74 0.40 19.33
N ALA A 104 -26.62 0.02 20.26
CA ALA A 104 -27.00 0.83 21.42
C ALA A 104 -27.27 -0.06 22.65
N ASN A 105 -27.08 0.51 23.84
CA ASN A 105 -27.33 -0.10 25.16
C ASN A 105 -26.69 -1.50 25.34
N THR A 106 -25.43 -1.65 24.96
CA THR A 106 -24.76 -2.96 24.87
C THR A 106 -23.23 -2.85 24.96
N VAL A 107 -22.53 -3.98 24.87
CA VAL A 107 -21.07 -4.07 24.78
C VAL A 107 -20.69 -4.54 23.39
N VAL A 108 -19.79 -3.81 22.71
CA VAL A 108 -19.27 -4.17 21.39
C VAL A 108 -17.75 -4.17 21.43
N LYS A 109 -17.14 -5.31 21.06
CA LYS A 109 -15.67 -5.50 21.07
C LYS A 109 -15.00 -5.06 22.39
N GLY A 110 -15.67 -5.33 23.52
CA GLY A 110 -15.23 -4.96 24.88
C GLY A 110 -15.68 -3.58 25.38
N TYR A 111 -16.13 -2.68 24.49
CA TYR A 111 -16.50 -1.31 24.84
C TYR A 111 -18.01 -1.15 25.03
N ARG A 112 -18.44 -0.42 26.08
CA ARG A 112 -19.85 -0.12 26.34
C ARG A 112 -20.35 1.02 25.44
N VAL A 113 -21.53 0.86 24.85
CA VAL A 113 -22.28 1.94 24.19
C VAL A 113 -23.60 2.20 24.92
N ASP A 114 -23.94 3.48 25.12
CA ASP A 114 -25.16 3.89 25.81
C ASP A 114 -26.44 3.71 24.96
N ALA A 115 -27.60 4.08 25.52
CA ALA A 115 -28.89 4.00 24.83
C ALA A 115 -29.01 4.92 23.60
N ALA A 116 -28.07 5.84 23.39
CA ALA A 116 -27.94 6.65 22.18
C ALA A 116 -26.83 6.13 21.23
N GLY A 117 -26.25 4.96 21.51
CA GLY A 117 -25.17 4.34 20.73
C GLY A 117 -23.78 4.93 20.93
N ARG A 118 -23.62 5.86 21.88
CA ARG A 118 -22.33 6.54 22.13
C ARG A 118 -21.43 5.67 23.00
N TRP A 119 -20.15 5.57 22.65
CA TRP A 119 -19.13 4.95 23.49
C TRP A 119 -19.06 5.66 24.85
N VAL A 120 -19.19 4.89 25.94
CA VAL A 120 -19.06 5.36 27.33
C VAL A 120 -17.88 4.72 28.06
N ASN A 121 -17.36 5.44 29.06
CA ASN A 121 -16.43 4.87 30.03
C ASN A 121 -17.17 4.00 31.08
N GLU A 122 -16.41 3.45 32.02
CA GLU A 122 -16.93 2.63 33.13
C GLU A 122 -18.01 3.34 33.98
N SER A 123 -17.90 4.66 34.14
CA SER A 123 -18.89 5.47 34.87
C SER A 123 -20.09 5.91 34.01
N GLY A 124 -20.31 5.31 32.83
CA GLY A 124 -21.42 5.63 31.93
C GLY A 124 -21.36 7.00 31.25
N LYS A 125 -20.22 7.70 31.32
CA LYS A 125 -20.02 9.02 30.69
C LYS A 125 -19.54 8.82 29.25
N ALA A 126 -20.26 9.41 28.30
CA ALA A 126 -19.91 9.36 26.88
C ALA A 126 -18.56 10.04 26.59
N TYR A 127 -17.73 9.39 25.77
CA TYR A 127 -16.50 9.98 25.25
C TYR A 127 -16.85 11.08 24.23
N TYR A 128 -16.31 12.27 24.45
CA TYR A 128 -16.55 13.45 23.62
C TYR A 128 -15.25 14.22 23.37
N LYS A 129 -15.01 14.59 22.11
CA LYS A 129 -13.94 15.52 21.69
C LYS A 129 -14.52 16.48 20.65
N ALA A 130 -14.71 17.74 21.04
CA ALA A 130 -15.27 18.77 20.17
C ALA A 130 -14.54 18.84 18.81
N GLY A 131 -15.31 18.92 17.72
CA GLY A 131 -14.78 18.99 16.36
C GLY A 131 -14.14 17.70 15.82
N LYS A 132 -14.20 16.56 16.54
CA LYS A 132 -13.71 15.27 16.02
C LYS A 132 -14.80 14.54 15.22
N GLY A 133 -14.44 14.11 14.01
CA GLY A 133 -15.27 13.25 13.17
C GLY A 133 -16.16 14.01 12.19
N LEU A 134 -17.16 13.31 11.65
CA LEU A 134 -18.09 13.86 10.68
C LEU A 134 -19.07 14.84 11.34
N SER A 135 -19.34 15.94 10.65
CA SER A 135 -20.29 16.97 11.07
C SER A 135 -21.67 16.68 10.48
N THR A 136 -22.72 16.67 11.31
CA THR A 136 -24.11 16.63 10.80
C THR A 136 -24.67 18.02 10.50
N VAL A 137 -24.06 19.09 11.03
CA VAL A 137 -24.41 20.46 10.65
C VAL A 137 -23.86 20.78 9.27
N ASN A 138 -24.74 21.19 8.36
CA ASN A 138 -24.39 21.58 7.00
C ASN A 138 -23.48 22.81 7.01
N ALA A 139 -22.25 22.67 6.50
CA ALA A 139 -21.28 23.75 6.35
C ALA A 139 -21.62 24.66 5.14
N SER A 140 -22.80 25.28 5.16
CA SER A 140 -23.29 26.18 4.09
C SER A 140 -23.37 27.65 4.55
N HIS A 141 -22.40 28.10 5.35
CA HIS A 141 -22.07 29.53 5.56
C HIS A 141 -20.64 29.68 6.09
N SER A 142 -20.03 30.86 5.87
CA SER A 142 -18.77 31.33 6.47
C SER A 142 -17.45 30.70 5.99
N LEU A 143 -17.16 30.79 4.68
CA LEU A 143 -15.77 30.92 4.22
C LEU A 143 -15.22 32.31 4.60
N SER A 144 -14.81 32.48 5.85
CA SER A 144 -13.94 33.59 6.27
C SER A 144 -13.30 33.35 7.63
N ASN A 145 -11.96 33.28 7.65
CA ASN A 145 -11.15 33.71 8.80
C ASN A 145 -9.70 33.90 8.37
N THR A 146 -9.43 35.03 7.72
CA THR A 146 -8.08 35.50 7.42
C THR A 146 -7.33 35.70 8.74
N ALA A 147 -6.26 34.94 8.97
CA ALA A 147 -5.51 34.98 10.21
C ALA A 147 -4.84 36.35 10.43
N LYS A 148 -5.39 37.16 11.36
CA LYS A 148 -4.72 38.38 11.85
C LYS A 148 -3.79 38.04 13.01
N LYS A 149 -2.51 38.32 12.82
CA LYS A 149 -1.40 37.96 13.72
C LYS A 149 -1.16 39.06 14.76
N ALA A 150 -1.57 38.81 16.00
CA ALA A 150 -1.17 39.48 17.23
C ALA A 150 -1.46 38.52 18.40
N GLY A 151 -0.78 38.52 19.55
CA GLY A 151 0.35 39.34 20.03
C GLY A 151 0.44 39.10 21.53
N SER A 152 1.59 38.65 22.05
CA SER A 152 1.65 38.10 23.42
C SER A 152 1.83 39.17 24.50
N ALA A 153 0.93 39.22 25.50
CA ALA A 153 1.23 39.63 26.88
C ALA A 153 0.07 39.42 27.88
N GLY A 154 0.30 38.63 28.94
CA GLY A 154 -0.14 38.90 30.33
C GLY A 154 -1.62 38.70 30.74
N GLY A 155 -1.82 38.55 32.06
CA GLY A 155 -3.09 38.89 32.73
C GLY A 155 -3.85 37.77 33.46
N SER A 156 -3.42 37.40 34.67
CA SER A 156 -4.17 36.54 35.60
C SER A 156 -5.49 37.20 36.06
N GLY A 157 -6.58 36.44 36.20
CA GLY A 157 -7.83 36.95 36.79
C GLY A 157 -8.84 35.87 37.21
N LYS A 158 -9.26 35.88 38.49
CA LYS A 158 -10.42 35.10 39.00
C LYS A 158 -11.69 35.95 38.89
N GLY A 159 -12.84 35.30 38.69
CA GLY A 159 -14.15 35.91 38.93
C GLY A 159 -15.31 35.08 38.39
N GLY A 160 -16.21 34.64 39.27
CA GLY A 160 -17.50 34.06 38.88
C GLY A 160 -18.63 35.08 39.04
N GLY A 161 -19.76 34.87 38.36
CA GLY A 161 -20.94 35.72 38.49
C GLY A 161 -22.13 35.15 37.71
N SER A 162 -23.24 34.90 38.39
CA SER A 162 -24.43 34.27 37.82
C SER A 162 -25.54 35.27 37.50
N GLY A 163 -26.26 34.99 36.40
CA GLY A 163 -27.59 35.52 36.12
C GLY A 163 -27.68 36.54 34.98
N ARG A 164 -28.83 36.78 34.36
CA ARG A 164 -30.12 36.06 34.25
C ARG A 164 -30.99 36.95 33.33
N SER A 165 -31.68 36.37 32.35
CA SER A 165 -32.94 36.87 31.73
C SER A 165 -33.13 38.38 31.45
N GLY A 166 -33.30 38.75 30.18
CA GLY A 166 -33.75 40.08 29.76
C GLY A 166 -34.36 40.10 28.35
N SER A 167 -35.52 39.47 28.18
CA SER A 167 -36.26 39.51 26.90
C SER A 167 -36.97 40.85 26.72
N PHE A 168 -36.85 41.48 25.54
CA PHE A 168 -37.86 42.41 25.06
C PHE A 168 -38.04 42.33 23.54
N SER A 169 -39.26 42.57 23.09
CA SER A 169 -39.68 42.53 21.69
C SER A 169 -39.61 43.91 21.03
N GLY A 170 -39.47 43.95 19.71
CA GLY A 170 -39.47 45.19 18.91
C GLY A 170 -39.76 44.89 17.44
N SER A 171 -40.95 45.27 16.98
CA SER A 171 -41.48 44.84 15.67
C SER A 171 -41.41 45.93 14.59
N GLY A 172 -41.00 45.53 13.38
CA GLY A 172 -41.77 45.84 12.17
C GLY A 172 -41.22 46.87 11.17
N LYS A 173 -41.34 46.48 9.89
CA LYS A 173 -41.28 47.29 8.64
C LYS A 173 -39.93 47.98 8.35
N GLY A 174 -39.50 48.15 7.09
CA GLY A 174 -40.12 47.81 5.81
C GLY A 174 -40.19 49.02 4.88
N GLY A 175 -39.41 49.02 3.79
CA GLY A 175 -39.34 50.12 2.82
C GLY A 175 -38.51 49.74 1.58
N THR A 176 -38.83 50.35 0.44
CA THR A 176 -38.30 50.00 -0.90
C THR A 176 -38.04 51.26 -1.73
N SER A 177 -37.25 51.15 -2.81
CA SER A 177 -36.84 52.20 -3.78
C SER A 177 -35.81 53.24 -3.28
N GLY A 178 -34.94 53.84 -4.12
CA GLY A 178 -34.58 53.48 -5.50
C GLY A 178 -33.98 54.64 -6.33
N GLY A 179 -33.12 54.32 -7.31
CA GLY A 179 -32.80 55.19 -8.48
C GLY A 179 -31.43 55.89 -8.55
N GLY A 180 -30.90 56.05 -9.78
CA GLY A 180 -29.81 56.98 -10.14
C GLY A 180 -28.37 56.40 -10.21
N SER A 181 -27.46 56.92 -11.06
CA SER A 181 -27.38 56.86 -12.55
C SER A 181 -26.35 57.88 -13.10
N SER A 182 -25.20 57.41 -13.61
CA SER A 182 -24.24 58.12 -14.50
C SER A 182 -23.25 57.07 -15.06
N LYS A 183 -22.77 57.00 -16.32
CA LYS A 183 -22.34 57.94 -17.39
C LYS A 183 -21.10 58.78 -17.05
N SER A 184 -20.08 58.95 -17.91
CA SER A 184 -19.61 58.24 -19.13
C SER A 184 -18.35 58.95 -19.66
N GLY A 185 -17.35 58.26 -20.25
CA GLY A 185 -16.17 58.91 -20.84
C GLY A 185 -15.36 58.05 -21.82
N ASN A 186 -15.32 58.49 -23.09
CA ASN A 186 -14.33 58.12 -24.12
C ASN A 186 -13.10 59.07 -24.00
N LEU A 187 -12.00 59.04 -24.78
CA LEU A 187 -11.57 58.38 -26.05
C LEU A 187 -10.03 58.50 -26.12
N GLU A 188 -9.31 57.66 -26.89
CA GLU A 188 -8.40 58.09 -27.98
C GLU A 188 -7.59 56.93 -28.62
N ASN A 189 -7.14 57.15 -29.85
CA ASN A 189 -6.30 56.25 -30.65
C ASN A 189 -4.89 56.85 -30.82
N SER A 190 -3.88 56.01 -31.03
CA SER A 190 -2.93 56.25 -32.13
C SER A 190 -2.23 54.96 -32.57
N GLU A 191 -2.08 54.80 -33.88
CA GLU A 191 -1.21 53.80 -34.50
C GLU A 191 0.15 54.45 -34.81
N SER A 192 1.20 53.64 -34.91
CA SER A 192 2.29 53.96 -35.85
C SER A 192 2.87 52.67 -36.42
N ASN A 193 3.22 52.72 -37.71
CA ASN A 193 3.57 51.57 -38.53
C ASN A 193 5.03 51.65 -38.98
N THR A 194 5.47 50.69 -39.80
CA THR A 194 6.84 50.47 -40.33
C THR A 194 7.79 49.70 -39.39
N GLY A 195 8.66 48.80 -39.86
CA GLY A 195 8.83 48.27 -41.22
C GLY A 195 10.24 48.51 -41.78
N GLY A 196 11.02 47.43 -41.93
CA GLY A 196 12.38 47.45 -42.47
C GLY A 196 12.98 46.04 -42.51
N ASN A 197 13.89 45.78 -43.44
CA ASN A 197 14.52 44.47 -43.69
C ASN A 197 16.01 44.68 -44.06
N LEU A 198 16.80 43.60 -44.01
CA LEU A 198 18.22 43.51 -44.37
C LEU A 198 19.19 44.23 -43.38
N GLY A 199 20.44 43.77 -43.21
CA GLY A 199 21.04 42.52 -43.68
C GLY A 199 22.58 42.57 -43.74
N GLY A 200 23.25 41.52 -43.26
CA GLY A 200 24.71 41.37 -43.28
C GLY A 200 25.45 42.09 -42.14
N SER A 201 26.72 41.79 -41.87
CA SER A 201 27.58 40.68 -42.35
C SER A 201 28.91 40.66 -41.56
N GLU A 202 29.75 39.64 -41.80
CA GLU A 202 31.14 39.51 -41.31
C GLU A 202 31.33 39.27 -39.78
N SER A 203 32.40 38.64 -39.28
CA SER A 203 33.44 37.72 -39.82
C SER A 203 34.22 37.12 -38.61
N SER A 204 35.03 36.05 -38.66
CA SER A 204 35.13 34.85 -39.53
C SER A 204 36.16 33.85 -38.91
N VAL A 205 36.27 32.60 -39.43
CA VAL A 205 37.53 31.88 -39.79
C VAL A 205 38.70 31.80 -38.75
N LYS A 206 39.35 30.66 -38.43
CA LYS A 206 39.36 29.23 -38.83
C LYS A 206 39.99 28.41 -37.65
N ALA A 207 39.74 27.11 -37.43
CA ALA A 207 40.29 25.91 -38.10
C ALA A 207 41.84 25.86 -38.25
N GLY A 208 42.52 24.71 -38.08
CA GLY A 208 42.07 23.37 -37.66
C GLY A 208 42.97 22.23 -38.20
N GLY A 209 42.62 20.97 -37.91
CA GLY A 209 43.12 19.77 -38.60
C GLY A 209 44.55 19.29 -38.28
N SER A 210 45.01 18.12 -38.78
CA SER A 210 44.29 17.01 -39.45
C SER A 210 45.18 15.73 -39.56
N SER A 211 44.64 14.67 -40.18
CA SER A 211 45.32 13.51 -40.82
C SER A 211 46.00 12.42 -39.96
N ASP A 212 46.18 11.16 -40.42
CA ASP A 212 45.38 10.29 -41.34
C ASP A 212 45.94 8.83 -41.33
N SER A 213 45.13 7.84 -41.77
CA SER A 213 45.49 6.47 -42.21
C SER A 213 45.98 5.43 -41.16
N GLY A 214 45.67 4.12 -41.29
CA GLY A 214 44.68 3.45 -42.16
C GLY A 214 44.86 1.91 -42.28
N LYS A 215 43.78 1.20 -42.69
CA LYS A 215 43.65 -0.25 -43.03
C LYS A 215 43.82 -1.26 -41.86
N SER A 216 43.20 -2.45 -41.84
CA SER A 216 42.00 -3.04 -42.51
C SER A 216 41.64 -4.35 -41.74
N GLU A 217 40.73 -5.30 -42.07
CA GLU A 217 39.91 -5.62 -43.26
C GLU A 217 38.66 -6.45 -42.84
N SER A 218 37.96 -7.18 -43.75
CA SER A 218 36.78 -8.01 -43.40
C SER A 218 36.45 -9.14 -44.40
N PRO A 219 35.82 -10.23 -43.95
CA PRO A 219 34.75 -10.94 -44.70
C PRO A 219 33.58 -11.39 -43.77
N LYS A 220 32.34 -11.74 -44.16
CA LYS A 220 31.46 -11.77 -45.37
C LYS A 220 30.01 -11.82 -44.78
N VAL A 221 28.85 -11.55 -45.41
CA VAL A 221 28.22 -12.03 -46.68
C VAL A 221 27.13 -10.99 -47.04
N SER A 222 27.22 -10.29 -48.18
CA SER A 222 26.38 -10.44 -49.39
C SER A 222 24.84 -10.48 -49.22
N GLY A 223 24.13 -9.62 -49.95
CA GLY A 223 22.67 -9.65 -50.18
C GLY A 223 22.32 -9.14 -51.58
N TYR A 224 21.04 -9.22 -51.98
CA TYR A 224 20.54 -8.75 -53.29
C TYR A 224 19.12 -8.19 -53.21
N THR A 225 18.78 -7.28 -54.13
CA THR A 225 17.45 -6.71 -54.37
C THR A 225 17.16 -6.67 -55.87
N SER A 226 15.89 -6.81 -56.26
CA SER A 226 15.42 -6.52 -57.63
C SER A 226 13.90 -6.24 -57.65
N GLN A 227 13.37 -5.80 -58.79
CA GLN A 227 12.01 -5.29 -58.97
C GLN A 227 11.19 -6.13 -59.98
N GLY A 228 9.88 -6.22 -59.77
CA GLY A 228 8.89 -5.83 -60.81
C GLY A 228 8.42 -6.81 -61.90
N LYS A 229 7.21 -7.37 -61.66
CA LYS A 229 6.06 -7.45 -62.61
C LYS A 229 6.10 -8.46 -63.79
N ILE A 230 4.91 -8.70 -64.39
CA ILE A 230 4.59 -9.46 -65.64
C ILE A 230 4.52 -11.00 -65.47
N THR A 231 3.50 -11.76 -65.89
CA THR A 231 2.09 -11.54 -66.35
C THR A 231 1.20 -12.75 -65.86
N GLU A 232 0.14 -13.36 -66.42
CA GLU A 232 -0.63 -13.28 -67.70
C GLU A 232 -2.11 -13.75 -67.54
N GLU A 233 -2.69 -14.56 -68.45
CA GLU A 233 -4.14 -14.82 -68.59
C GLU A 233 -4.62 -16.27 -68.36
N SER A 234 -5.87 -16.43 -67.91
CA SER A 234 -6.94 -17.19 -68.62
C SER A 234 -8.26 -17.21 -67.81
N LYS A 235 -9.46 -17.52 -68.33
CA LYS A 235 -10.34 -17.08 -69.45
C LYS A 235 -11.55 -18.04 -69.43
N VAL A 236 -12.79 -17.58 -69.73
CA VAL A 236 -14.01 -18.41 -70.07
C VAL A 236 -14.67 -19.19 -68.89
N SER A 237 -16.00 -19.41 -68.77
CA SER A 237 -17.24 -18.62 -69.10
C SER A 237 -18.55 -19.29 -68.56
N ASN A 238 -19.60 -18.49 -68.33
CA ASN A 238 -21.06 -18.78 -68.51
C ASN A 238 -21.90 -19.67 -67.54
N GLU A 239 -23.24 -19.45 -67.66
CA GLU A 239 -24.44 -20.17 -67.12
C GLU A 239 -24.68 -20.06 -65.59
N SER A 240 -25.83 -19.63 -65.00
CA SER A 240 -27.30 -19.86 -65.19
C SER A 240 -27.78 -21.22 -64.63
N GLU A 241 -28.92 -21.41 -63.95
CA GLU A 241 -30.22 -20.68 -63.85
C GLU A 241 -30.74 -20.62 -62.38
N ASN A 242 -31.43 -19.57 -61.90
CA ASN A 242 -32.90 -19.34 -61.83
C ASN A 242 -33.78 -20.49 -61.26
N SER A 243 -34.37 -20.29 -60.08
CA SER A 243 -35.64 -20.90 -59.64
C SER A 243 -36.30 -20.04 -58.53
N ASN A 244 -37.62 -20.16 -58.31
CA ASN A 244 -38.44 -19.03 -57.82
C ASN A 244 -39.73 -19.45 -57.06
N ILE A 245 -40.28 -18.53 -56.23
CA ILE A 245 -41.64 -18.49 -55.62
C ILE A 245 -41.98 -19.53 -54.50
N GLY A 246 -42.68 -19.08 -53.44
CA GLY A 246 -43.08 -19.90 -52.29
C GLY A 246 -43.98 -19.19 -51.23
N SER A 247 -45.03 -18.53 -51.68
CA SER A 247 -46.06 -17.71 -50.99
C SER A 247 -46.41 -17.94 -49.49
N PHE A 248 -46.70 -16.82 -48.79
CA PHE A 248 -47.52 -16.75 -47.56
C PHE A 248 -49.00 -17.13 -47.81
N PRO A 249 -49.77 -17.43 -46.74
CA PRO A 249 -50.88 -16.52 -46.40
C PRO A 249 -50.93 -16.10 -44.91
N LYS A 250 -51.85 -15.18 -44.59
CA LYS A 250 -52.13 -14.64 -43.24
C LYS A 250 -53.43 -15.21 -42.63
N SER A 251 -53.59 -15.04 -41.32
CA SER A 251 -54.89 -14.70 -40.70
C SER A 251 -54.67 -13.99 -39.35
N ASP A 252 -55.24 -12.80 -39.19
CA ASP A 252 -55.35 -12.06 -37.92
C ASP A 252 -56.61 -12.51 -37.15
N ASP A 253 -56.69 -12.30 -35.81
CA ASP A 253 -57.96 -11.80 -35.21
C ASP A 253 -57.89 -11.22 -33.77
N SER A 254 -58.49 -10.03 -33.66
CA SER A 254 -59.10 -9.23 -32.57
C SER A 254 -59.01 -9.50 -31.03
N ALA A 255 -58.94 -8.37 -30.30
CA ALA A 255 -59.62 -8.00 -29.03
C ALA A 255 -59.29 -8.75 -27.69
N VAL A 256 -58.90 -8.13 -26.55
CA VAL A 256 -59.26 -6.89 -25.78
C VAL A 256 -60.39 -7.09 -24.73
N SER A 257 -60.05 -7.00 -23.42
CA SER A 257 -60.78 -6.28 -22.35
C SER A 257 -60.09 -6.35 -20.97
N ASN A 258 -60.46 -5.46 -20.03
CA ASN A 258 -59.99 -5.41 -18.63
C ASN A 258 -60.90 -6.21 -17.66
N GLY A 259 -60.37 -6.60 -16.48
CA GLY A 259 -61.14 -7.17 -15.36
C GLY A 259 -60.38 -7.06 -14.02
N ASN A 260 -61.07 -7.05 -12.88
CA ASN A 260 -60.47 -6.73 -11.57
C ASN A 260 -61.12 -7.50 -10.39
N LYS A 261 -60.33 -7.76 -9.33
CA LYS A 261 -60.66 -8.29 -7.97
C LYS A 261 -61.10 -9.76 -7.75
N ILE A 262 -60.35 -10.42 -6.84
CA ILE A 262 -60.76 -11.13 -5.58
C ILE A 262 -61.81 -12.27 -5.67
N PRO A 263 -61.51 -13.42 -5.04
CA PRO A 263 -62.36 -13.91 -3.94
C PRO A 263 -61.58 -14.14 -2.62
N ASP A 264 -62.22 -13.80 -1.48
CA ASP A 264 -61.81 -14.20 -0.13
C ASP A 264 -62.34 -15.60 0.22
N ILE A 265 -61.73 -16.25 1.23
CA ILE A 265 -62.48 -16.77 2.40
C ILE A 265 -61.50 -17.00 3.57
N SER A 266 -61.99 -16.81 4.79
CA SER A 266 -61.20 -16.77 6.03
C SER A 266 -61.64 -17.86 7.03
N VAL A 267 -60.84 -18.08 8.08
CA VAL A 267 -61.30 -18.32 9.47
C VAL A 267 -60.13 -18.19 10.46
N LEU A 268 -60.45 -17.83 11.71
CA LEU A 268 -59.61 -17.45 12.86
C LEU A 268 -60.32 -17.92 14.16
N PRO A 269 -59.85 -17.65 15.39
CA PRO A 269 -58.49 -17.56 15.95
C PRO A 269 -58.32 -18.29 17.32
N GLY A 270 -57.15 -18.17 17.97
CA GLY A 270 -57.09 -17.92 19.42
C GLY A 270 -55.87 -18.46 20.18
N LYS A 271 -55.59 -18.04 21.43
CA LYS A 271 -55.76 -16.70 22.09
C LYS A 271 -55.10 -16.73 23.49
N LEU A 272 -54.41 -15.65 23.91
CA LEU A 272 -54.06 -15.31 25.32
C LEU A 272 -53.07 -16.29 26.04
N SER A 273 -52.40 -15.97 27.17
CA SER A 273 -52.30 -14.73 27.98
C SER A 273 -51.01 -14.69 28.83
N ASP A 274 -50.47 -13.48 29.00
CA ASP A 274 -49.96 -12.83 30.23
C ASP A 274 -48.95 -13.48 31.20
N ASN A 275 -48.16 -12.58 31.79
CA ASN A 275 -47.39 -12.68 33.04
C ASN A 275 -46.14 -13.57 33.05
N ALA A 276 -45.14 -13.31 33.91
CA ALA A 276 -44.65 -12.05 34.50
C ALA A 276 -43.37 -12.42 35.25
N ASP A 277 -42.31 -11.61 35.19
CA ASP A 277 -41.14 -11.84 36.03
C ASP A 277 -40.73 -10.60 36.84
N LYS A 278 -40.27 -10.85 38.07
CA LYS A 278 -39.97 -9.83 39.07
C LYS A 278 -38.50 -9.85 39.43
N SER A 279 -37.99 -8.69 39.81
CA SER A 279 -36.79 -8.57 40.66
C SER A 279 -36.87 -9.55 41.85
N LYS A 280 -35.77 -10.03 42.46
CA LYS A 280 -34.71 -9.17 43.05
C LYS A 280 -33.57 -10.02 43.66
N THR A 281 -32.34 -9.49 43.61
CA THR A 281 -31.23 -9.62 44.60
C THR A 281 -30.88 -10.97 45.28
N GLY A 282 -29.61 -11.35 45.19
CA GLY A 282 -28.92 -12.24 46.16
C GLY A 282 -27.40 -12.21 45.98
N ASN A 283 -26.64 -11.80 47.01
CA ASN A 283 -25.17 -11.89 47.06
C ASN A 283 -24.72 -13.21 47.69
N ILE A 284 -23.43 -13.57 47.50
CA ILE A 284 -22.52 -14.51 48.22
C ILE A 284 -21.60 -15.12 47.12
N VAL A 285 -20.30 -14.79 46.98
CA VAL A 285 -19.13 -15.00 47.89
C VAL A 285 -18.94 -16.51 48.11
N ASP A 286 -17.90 -17.17 47.63
CA ASP A 286 -16.51 -17.00 48.09
C ASP A 286 -15.47 -17.65 47.14
N ASP A 287 -14.20 -17.62 47.51
CA ASP A 287 -13.07 -18.29 46.83
C ASP A 287 -13.23 -19.82 46.68
N THR A 288 -12.57 -20.44 45.67
CA THR A 288 -11.44 -21.37 45.93
C THR A 288 -10.67 -21.84 44.67
N ASN A 289 -9.54 -22.49 44.94
CA ASN A 289 -8.41 -22.78 44.06
C ASN A 289 -8.46 -24.21 43.46
N THR A 290 -7.42 -24.59 42.70
CA THR A 290 -7.08 -25.94 42.14
C THR A 290 -7.95 -26.47 40.98
N LYS A 291 -7.48 -27.05 39.85
CA LYS A 291 -6.22 -27.71 39.35
C LYS A 291 -6.46 -29.22 39.10
N ILE A 292 -5.86 -29.76 38.02
CA ILE A 292 -5.69 -31.20 37.62
C ILE A 292 -6.55 -31.72 36.42
N LYS A 293 -5.83 -32.02 35.32
CA LYS A 293 -5.91 -33.11 34.30
C LYS A 293 -7.22 -33.60 33.64
N GLU A 294 -7.17 -33.61 32.30
CA GLU A 294 -7.28 -34.76 31.36
C GLU A 294 -8.21 -35.97 31.66
N SER A 295 -9.22 -36.18 30.82
CA SER A 295 -9.41 -37.40 29.97
C SER A 295 -10.54 -37.14 28.95
N THR A 296 -10.42 -37.32 27.63
CA THR A 296 -10.16 -38.50 26.75
C THR A 296 -11.39 -39.38 26.48
N SER A 297 -11.94 -39.31 25.25
CA SER A 297 -12.68 -40.34 24.47
C SER A 297 -12.81 -39.81 23.02
N GLN A 298 -12.51 -40.50 21.91
CA GLN A 298 -12.98 -41.81 21.38
C GLN A 298 -14.48 -41.79 20.97
N ASN A 299 -14.91 -42.33 19.81
CA ASN A 299 -14.22 -43.01 18.69
C ASN A 299 -15.09 -43.05 17.39
N SER A 300 -14.68 -43.84 16.37
CA SER A 300 -15.43 -44.38 15.21
C SER A 300 -15.63 -43.50 13.95
N GLU A 301 -15.71 -44.03 12.71
CA GLU A 301 -14.99 -45.15 12.03
C GLU A 301 -15.24 -45.12 10.49
N ASP A 302 -14.53 -45.99 9.73
CA ASP A 302 -14.66 -46.32 8.28
C ASP A 302 -14.48 -45.21 7.20
N GLY A 303 -13.89 -45.50 6.02
CA GLY A 303 -13.16 -46.70 5.57
C GLY A 303 -12.89 -46.77 4.05
N ASN A 304 -11.77 -47.43 3.65
CA ASN A 304 -11.38 -47.84 2.27
C ASN A 304 -11.08 -46.71 1.23
N LEU A 305 -10.16 -46.82 0.26
CA LEU A 305 -9.63 -47.98 -0.49
C LEU A 305 -8.17 -47.78 -1.00
N TRP A 306 -7.55 -48.87 -1.48
CA TRP A 306 -6.20 -48.97 -2.11
C TRP A 306 -6.30 -48.97 -3.68
N PRO A 307 -5.23 -49.09 -4.52
CA PRO A 307 -3.90 -49.70 -4.28
C PRO A 307 -2.65 -48.97 -4.83
N ASP A 308 -1.48 -49.57 -4.54
CA ASP A 308 -0.15 -49.30 -5.15
C ASP A 308 0.42 -50.55 -5.86
N GLU A 309 1.28 -50.32 -6.86
CA GLU A 309 2.15 -51.30 -7.55
C GLU A 309 3.43 -50.57 -8.04
N ASN A 310 4.65 -51.14 -8.11
CA ASN A 310 5.12 -52.50 -7.78
C ASN A 310 6.65 -52.54 -7.52
N ASN A 311 7.10 -53.43 -6.61
CA ASN A 311 8.40 -54.14 -6.49
C ASN A 311 9.76 -53.55 -6.97
N ASN A 312 10.80 -53.67 -6.13
CA ASN A 312 11.75 -54.81 -6.23
C ASN A 312 12.54 -55.09 -4.91
N LYS A 313 13.25 -56.24 -4.81
CA LYS A 313 13.84 -56.80 -3.57
C LYS A 313 15.37 -56.98 -3.62
N ASN A 314 15.99 -57.14 -2.43
CA ASN A 314 17.06 -58.12 -2.03
C ASN A 314 17.93 -57.54 -0.87
N THR A 315 18.49 -58.27 0.11
CA THR A 315 18.26 -59.63 0.70
C THR A 315 18.92 -59.69 2.11
N GLU A 316 18.65 -60.74 2.88
CA GLU A 316 19.34 -61.18 4.12
C GLU A 316 20.85 -61.52 3.88
N SER A 317 21.75 -61.73 4.86
CA SER A 317 21.76 -61.72 6.35
C SER A 317 23.18 -61.41 6.89
N ASP A 318 23.33 -61.12 8.19
CA ASP A 318 24.10 -61.98 9.13
C ASP A 318 24.10 -61.48 10.60
N LYS A 319 24.45 -62.38 11.53
CA LYS A 319 24.58 -62.15 13.00
C LYS A 319 26.09 -62.10 13.36
N VAL A 320 26.58 -61.69 14.53
CA VAL A 320 26.31 -62.19 15.91
C VAL A 320 26.83 -61.18 16.96
N GLU A 321 26.11 -61.15 18.09
CA GLU A 321 26.44 -60.81 19.49
C GLU A 321 27.93 -60.91 19.93
N ASN A 322 28.45 -60.29 21.01
CA ASN A 322 27.94 -59.43 22.11
C ASN A 322 29.17 -58.61 22.66
N ASN A 323 29.26 -57.91 23.82
CA ASN A 323 28.51 -57.91 25.09
C ASN A 323 28.69 -56.57 25.87
N VAL A 324 28.11 -56.49 27.07
CA VAL A 324 28.11 -55.40 28.09
C VAL A 324 29.33 -55.59 29.04
N SER A 325 29.94 -54.62 29.75
CA SER A 325 29.40 -53.84 30.90
C SER A 325 30.33 -52.76 31.49
N GLN A 326 29.75 -51.83 32.26
CA GLN A 326 30.35 -50.89 33.25
C GLN A 326 29.86 -51.26 34.69
N PRO A 327 29.99 -50.50 35.82
CA PRO A 327 30.54 -49.14 36.08
C PRO A 327 31.46 -48.99 37.36
N GLU A 328 31.92 -47.74 37.65
CA GLU A 328 32.19 -47.07 38.97
C GLU A 328 33.02 -47.75 40.11
N ASN A 329 33.66 -47.08 41.10
CA ASN A 329 33.59 -45.72 41.70
C ASN A 329 34.92 -45.36 42.46
N ILE A 330 35.10 -44.12 43.00
CA ILE A 330 35.94 -43.68 44.18
C ILE A 330 36.32 -42.16 44.14
N LYS A 331 36.41 -41.52 45.33
CA LYS A 331 36.87 -40.14 45.68
C LYS A 331 37.32 -40.12 47.18
N PRO A 332 37.81 -39.00 47.78
CA PRO A 332 38.88 -38.05 47.40
C PRO A 332 39.89 -37.78 48.59
N ASP A 333 40.92 -36.93 48.43
CA ASP A 333 41.51 -36.14 49.56
C ASP A 333 42.33 -34.90 49.10
N ASP A 334 42.87 -34.10 50.03
CA ASP A 334 43.18 -32.66 49.88
C ASP A 334 44.64 -32.19 50.18
N SER A 335 44.96 -31.01 49.63
CA SER A 335 45.85 -29.96 50.17
C SER A 335 47.40 -29.92 49.91
N ARG A 336 47.78 -28.79 49.27
CA ARG A 336 48.77 -27.77 49.70
C ARG A 336 50.32 -27.91 49.53
N ILE A 337 50.84 -26.81 48.95
CA ILE A 337 52.13 -26.09 49.20
C ILE A 337 53.36 -26.38 48.31
N LYS A 338 54.04 -25.28 47.94
CA LYS A 338 55.26 -25.04 47.11
C LYS A 338 56.41 -24.58 48.05
N PRO A 339 57.73 -24.53 47.69
CA PRO A 339 58.24 -23.86 46.46
C PRO A 339 59.64 -24.25 45.89
N ALA A 340 60.08 -23.45 44.90
CA ALA A 340 61.47 -23.13 44.52
C ALA A 340 62.26 -24.15 43.65
N THR A 341 63.16 -23.78 42.72
CA THR A 341 63.55 -22.46 42.12
C THR A 341 64.30 -22.67 40.79
N SER A 342 64.28 -21.68 39.88
CA SER A 342 65.25 -21.44 38.77
C SER A 342 65.48 -22.54 37.71
N SER A 343 65.83 -22.25 36.45
CA SER A 343 65.86 -21.00 35.67
C SER A 343 66.06 -21.32 34.19
N ASN A 344 65.35 -20.62 33.30
CA ASN A 344 65.88 -20.16 32.01
C ASN A 344 64.91 -19.12 31.43
N VAL A 345 65.44 -17.95 31.05
CA VAL A 345 64.68 -16.91 30.35
C VAL A 345 65.28 -16.76 28.96
N GLU A 346 64.75 -17.50 27.99
CA GLU A 346 64.95 -17.15 26.59
C GLU A 346 64.10 -15.93 26.28
N ILE A 347 64.75 -14.79 26.08
CA ILE A 347 64.09 -13.59 25.56
C ILE A 347 63.87 -13.80 24.07
N ILE A 348 62.71 -14.38 23.73
CA ILE A 348 62.28 -14.60 22.35
C ILE A 348 62.23 -13.23 21.63
N LYS A 349 62.89 -13.12 20.47
CA LYS A 349 62.91 -11.91 19.62
C LYS A 349 61.61 -11.75 18.79
N GLU A 350 60.45 -12.02 19.39
CA GLU A 350 59.15 -11.70 18.82
C GLU A 350 58.90 -10.19 18.89
N THR A 351 59.37 -9.41 17.91
CA THR A 351 59.10 -7.95 17.92
C THR A 351 59.15 -7.18 16.60
N LYS A 352 59.57 -7.77 15.48
CA LYS A 352 59.54 -7.08 14.17
C LYS A 352 58.84 -7.85 13.06
N ASP A 353 59.34 -9.01 12.64
CA ASP A 353 58.78 -9.67 11.44
C ASP A 353 57.32 -10.09 11.62
N SER A 354 56.94 -10.66 12.77
CA SER A 354 55.54 -10.97 13.09
C SER A 354 54.64 -9.72 13.10
N LYS A 355 55.13 -8.57 13.57
CA LYS A 355 54.40 -7.29 13.51
C LYS A 355 54.31 -6.74 12.09
N LYS A 356 55.34 -6.94 11.26
CA LYS A 356 55.36 -6.54 9.86
C LYS A 356 54.33 -7.34 9.06
N THR A 357 54.31 -8.67 9.19
CA THR A 357 53.32 -9.52 8.52
C THR A 357 51.88 -9.27 9.00
N GLU A 358 51.69 -8.99 10.30
CA GLU A 358 50.37 -8.61 10.84
C GLU A 358 49.92 -7.21 10.35
N GLN A 359 50.85 -6.28 10.14
CA GLN A 359 50.56 -4.98 9.51
C GLN A 359 50.24 -5.14 8.02
N GLU A 360 51.07 -5.86 7.26
CA GLU A 360 50.83 -6.18 5.83
C GLU A 360 49.48 -6.89 5.62
N ARG A 361 49.08 -7.75 6.56
CA ARG A 361 47.76 -8.40 6.56
C ARG A 361 46.61 -7.40 6.79
N LYS A 362 46.79 -6.44 7.69
CA LYS A 362 45.78 -5.41 8.00
C LYS A 362 45.64 -4.39 6.87
N GLU A 363 46.75 -4.01 6.25
CA GLU A 363 46.77 -3.17 5.05
C GLU A 363 46.01 -3.88 3.91
N ASN A 364 46.29 -5.15 3.62
CA ASN A 364 45.55 -5.97 2.65
C ASN A 364 44.03 -6.08 2.94
N ILE A 365 43.64 -6.21 4.21
CA ILE A 365 42.23 -6.23 4.62
C ILE A 365 41.55 -4.89 4.37
N GLN A 366 42.20 -3.76 4.70
CA GLN A 366 41.65 -2.44 4.42
C GLN A 366 41.60 -2.15 2.91
N ASP A 367 42.65 -2.49 2.16
CA ASP A 367 42.67 -2.35 0.70
C ASP A 367 41.49 -3.08 0.06
N LYS A 368 41.20 -4.32 0.49
CA LYS A 368 40.02 -5.06 0.03
C LYS A 368 38.71 -4.36 0.39
N ALA A 369 38.59 -3.85 1.61
CA ALA A 369 37.40 -3.11 2.03
C ALA A 369 37.16 -1.89 1.14
N GLU A 370 38.17 -1.04 0.97
CA GLU A 370 38.10 0.16 0.12
C GLU A 370 37.76 -0.20 -1.34
N ASN A 371 38.35 -1.25 -1.90
CA ASN A 371 38.01 -1.73 -3.25
C ASN A 371 36.52 -2.10 -3.40
N ILE A 372 35.91 -2.76 -2.40
CA ILE A 372 34.47 -3.07 -2.43
C ILE A 372 33.61 -1.80 -2.30
N LYS A 373 34.03 -0.83 -1.49
CA LYS A 373 33.33 0.45 -1.31
C LYS A 373 33.37 1.32 -2.56
N GLU A 374 34.54 1.50 -3.17
CA GLU A 374 34.66 2.26 -4.43
C GLU A 374 33.90 1.55 -5.58
N ALA A 375 33.82 0.21 -5.59
CA ALA A 375 33.01 -0.53 -6.57
C ALA A 375 31.49 -0.41 -6.36
N LEU A 376 31.03 0.05 -5.20
CA LEU A 376 29.61 0.30 -4.90
C LEU A 376 29.21 1.78 -5.06
N ILE A 377 30.17 2.70 -5.09
CA ILE A 377 29.93 4.14 -5.30
C ILE A 377 29.71 4.41 -6.80
N THR A 378 28.63 5.12 -7.13
CA THR A 378 28.32 5.54 -8.51
C THR A 378 28.03 7.04 -8.60
N ALA A 379 27.97 7.56 -9.82
CA ALA A 379 27.52 8.93 -10.10
C ALA A 379 26.02 9.19 -9.80
N LYS A 380 25.21 8.15 -9.57
CA LYS A 380 23.77 8.24 -9.26
C LYS A 380 23.49 8.06 -7.76
N ASN A 381 24.27 7.22 -7.09
CA ASN A 381 24.21 6.96 -5.65
C ASN A 381 25.61 6.68 -5.08
N ASN A 382 25.96 7.39 -4.02
CA ASN A 382 27.22 7.26 -3.28
C ASN A 382 26.99 6.97 -1.78
N ASN A 383 25.78 6.53 -1.39
CA ASN A 383 25.40 6.26 -0.01
C ASN A 383 25.97 4.91 0.49
N VAL A 384 27.31 4.84 0.61
CA VAL A 384 28.06 3.63 0.95
C VAL A 384 28.77 3.82 2.29
N VAL A 385 28.53 2.89 3.22
CA VAL A 385 29.04 2.92 4.61
C VAL A 385 29.84 1.66 4.88
N GLN A 386 30.90 1.77 5.68
CA GLN A 386 31.67 0.62 6.18
C GLN A 386 31.61 0.54 7.69
N TYR A 387 31.60 -0.68 8.22
CA TYR A 387 31.66 -0.94 9.66
C TYR A 387 32.31 -2.29 9.93
N THR A 388 32.73 -2.51 11.18
CA THR A 388 33.20 -3.81 11.68
C THR A 388 32.09 -4.47 12.48
N ASP A 389 31.76 -5.73 12.17
CA ASP A 389 30.71 -6.49 12.87
C ASP A 389 31.19 -7.09 14.21
N GLU A 390 30.30 -7.82 14.90
CA GLU A 390 30.59 -8.42 16.20
C GLU A 390 31.65 -9.53 16.12
N GLU A 391 31.79 -10.15 14.95
CA GLU A 391 32.80 -11.16 14.64
C GLU A 391 34.17 -10.55 14.30
N GLY A 392 34.26 -9.23 14.10
CA GLY A 392 35.49 -8.51 13.78
C GLY A 392 35.78 -8.36 12.29
N GLU A 393 34.84 -8.73 11.42
CA GLU A 393 34.96 -8.65 9.96
C GLU A 393 34.47 -7.29 9.45
N ILE A 394 35.11 -6.76 8.41
CA ILE A 394 34.67 -5.50 7.77
C ILE A 394 33.53 -5.82 6.79
N ARG A 395 32.44 -5.07 6.92
CA ARG A 395 31.27 -5.09 6.03
C ARG A 395 31.17 -3.76 5.31
N THR A 396 30.76 -3.80 4.04
CA THR A 396 30.43 -2.61 3.25
C THR A 396 28.96 -2.65 2.88
N VAL A 397 28.20 -1.61 3.22
CA VAL A 397 26.76 -1.49 2.94
C VAL A 397 26.54 -0.40 1.90
N ILE A 398 25.84 -0.72 0.82
CA ILE A 398 25.21 0.29 -0.04
C ILE A 398 23.77 0.48 0.42
N TRP A 399 23.41 1.72 0.69
CA TRP A 399 22.06 2.13 1.07
C TRP A 399 21.33 2.78 -0.11
N ALA A 400 20.00 2.81 -0.04
CA ALA A 400 19.17 3.54 -0.98
C ALA A 400 19.57 5.02 -1.03
N LYS A 401 19.42 5.62 -2.21
CA LYS A 401 19.82 7.01 -2.44
C LYS A 401 19.08 7.96 -1.49
N GLY A 402 19.82 8.86 -0.85
CA GLY A 402 19.26 9.98 -0.09
C GLY A 402 18.73 9.64 1.31
N ILE A 403 18.96 8.41 1.82
CA ILE A 403 18.55 8.04 3.19
C ILE A 403 19.68 8.27 4.20
N SER A 404 19.32 8.75 5.39
CA SER A 404 20.18 8.72 6.58
C SER A 404 20.06 7.35 7.24
N ALA A 405 21.01 6.46 6.96
CA ALA A 405 21.03 5.13 7.53
C ALA A 405 21.27 5.17 9.06
N PRO A 406 20.72 4.21 9.84
CA PRO A 406 21.05 4.05 11.26
C PRO A 406 22.55 3.78 11.48
N VAL A 407 23.05 4.14 12.66
CA VAL A 407 24.46 3.98 13.02
C VAL A 407 24.83 2.49 13.10
N MET A 408 25.93 2.12 12.44
CA MET A 408 26.38 0.75 12.26
C MET A 408 27.51 0.35 13.21
N GLY A 409 27.64 -0.96 13.47
CA GLY A 409 28.71 -1.54 14.28
C GLY A 409 28.49 -1.44 15.79
N ALA A 410 29.55 -1.71 16.55
CA ALA A 410 29.50 -1.79 18.01
C ALA A 410 29.05 -0.46 18.67
N GLY A 411 27.91 -0.49 19.34
CA GLY A 411 27.30 0.70 19.95
C GLY A 411 26.43 1.55 19.02
N GLY A 412 26.15 1.07 17.81
CA GLY A 412 25.19 1.68 16.89
C GLY A 412 23.71 1.44 17.25
N ASP A 413 22.81 1.82 16.35
CA ASP A 413 21.36 1.82 16.58
C ASP A 413 20.72 0.42 16.50
N PHE A 414 21.37 -0.52 15.80
CA PHE A 414 20.90 -1.89 15.63
C PHE A 414 21.07 -2.71 16.91
N ARG A 415 19.95 -3.00 17.57
CA ARG A 415 19.89 -3.85 18.76
C ARG A 415 19.75 -5.32 18.38
N LYS A 416 20.61 -6.17 18.96
CA LYS A 416 20.58 -7.64 18.82
C LYS A 416 19.53 -8.23 19.75
N GLU A 417 18.57 -8.96 19.19
CA GLU A 417 17.57 -9.74 19.91
C GLU A 417 17.78 -11.24 19.63
N VAL A 418 17.66 -12.07 20.67
CA VAL A 418 17.92 -13.52 20.59
C VAL A 418 16.71 -14.28 21.14
N THR A 419 16.15 -15.17 20.32
CA THR A 419 14.90 -15.90 20.61
C THR A 419 15.11 -17.40 20.45
N GLN A 420 14.68 -18.19 21.43
CA GLN A 420 14.75 -19.66 21.35
C GLN A 420 13.42 -20.25 20.84
N GLY A 421 13.47 -20.95 19.71
CA GLY A 421 12.34 -21.64 19.10
C GLY A 421 12.54 -23.15 19.13
N GLY A 422 12.24 -23.79 20.27
CA GLY A 422 12.52 -25.21 20.47
C GLY A 422 14.03 -25.48 20.48
N PHE A 423 14.53 -26.27 19.53
CA PHE A 423 15.97 -26.53 19.38
C PHE A 423 16.71 -25.42 18.60
N ASP A 424 16.00 -24.60 17.83
CA ASP A 424 16.58 -23.52 17.04
C ASP A 424 16.78 -22.24 17.88
N THR A 425 17.89 -21.56 17.65
CA THR A 425 18.13 -20.20 18.15
C THR A 425 18.04 -19.23 16.99
N TYR A 426 17.30 -18.14 17.18
CA TYR A 426 17.09 -17.07 16.21
C TYR A 426 17.77 -15.80 16.71
N VAL A 427 18.42 -15.07 15.80
CA VAL A 427 19.02 -13.76 16.05
C VAL A 427 18.48 -12.79 15.00
N ILE A 428 17.92 -11.68 15.47
CA ILE A 428 17.54 -10.55 14.62
C ILE A 428 18.23 -9.29 15.13
N TYR A 429 18.63 -8.40 14.22
CA TYR A 429 19.12 -7.08 14.58
C TYR A 429 18.10 -6.06 14.09
N LYS A 430 17.59 -5.20 14.98
CA LYS A 430 16.60 -4.17 14.63
C LYS A 430 16.95 -2.79 15.17
N ALA A 431 16.78 -1.79 14.33
CA ALA A 431 16.87 -0.37 14.66
C ALA A 431 15.45 0.22 14.75
N PRO A 432 15.20 1.19 15.66
CA PRO A 432 13.89 1.83 15.81
C PRO A 432 13.60 2.75 14.62
N PHE A 433 12.32 2.94 14.30
CA PHE A 433 11.92 3.99 13.37
C PHE A 433 12.27 5.39 13.90
N SER A 434 12.71 6.28 13.02
CA SER A 434 12.91 7.70 13.31
C SER A 434 12.66 8.52 12.04
N SER A 435 11.80 9.54 12.15
CA SER A 435 11.34 10.33 11.00
C SER A 435 12.38 11.34 10.51
N GLY A 436 12.30 11.72 9.23
CA GLY A 436 13.23 12.64 8.58
C GLY A 436 14.52 11.99 8.04
N ASN A 437 14.62 10.66 8.07
CA ASN A 437 15.79 9.91 7.61
C ASN A 437 15.69 9.42 6.15
N GLY A 438 14.67 9.80 5.37
CA GLY A 438 14.49 9.41 3.96
C GLY A 438 14.13 7.93 3.71
N TRP A 439 14.14 7.09 4.75
CA TRP A 439 13.58 5.74 4.75
C TRP A 439 12.26 5.70 5.54
N TYR A 440 11.38 4.77 5.19
CA TYR A 440 10.00 4.72 5.66
C TYR A 440 9.59 3.32 6.11
N ASP A 441 8.67 3.27 7.07
CA ASP A 441 8.10 2.05 7.61
C ASP A 441 6.59 2.19 7.78
N VAL A 442 5.86 2.11 6.65
CA VAL A 442 4.40 2.02 6.64
C VAL A 442 3.99 0.65 7.18
N ASN A 443 3.35 0.67 8.35
CA ASN A 443 2.92 -0.50 9.08
C ASN A 443 1.40 -0.74 8.94
N LYS A 444 0.96 -2.01 9.05
CA LYS A 444 -0.47 -2.38 8.99
C LYS A 444 -1.22 -1.90 10.22
N THR A 445 -2.55 -2.00 10.19
CA THR A 445 -3.39 -1.68 11.34
C THR A 445 -3.04 -2.57 12.54
N ARG A 446 -2.59 -1.96 13.64
CA ARG A 446 -2.22 -2.65 14.90
C ARG A 446 -3.32 -3.54 15.46
N SER A 447 -2.92 -4.56 16.21
CA SER A 447 -3.82 -5.48 16.91
C SER A 447 -4.85 -4.74 17.77
N GLY A 448 -6.11 -5.12 17.64
CA GLY A 448 -7.26 -4.40 18.23
C GLY A 448 -7.93 -3.38 17.29
N GLY A 449 -7.27 -3.00 16.19
CA GLY A 449 -7.87 -2.23 15.10
C GLY A 449 -8.69 -3.07 14.12
N ASN A 450 -9.01 -2.49 12.96
CA ASN A 450 -9.74 -3.15 11.86
C ASN A 450 -8.79 -3.98 10.96
N ILE A 451 -8.05 -4.92 11.55
CA ILE A 451 -6.92 -5.63 10.91
C ILE A 451 -7.28 -6.35 9.59
N ASP A 452 -8.55 -6.69 9.37
CA ASP A 452 -9.00 -7.36 8.15
C ASP A 452 -8.95 -6.45 6.91
N ILE A 453 -8.88 -5.12 7.06
CA ILE A 453 -8.79 -4.19 5.92
C ILE A 453 -7.43 -4.29 5.21
N ASP A 454 -6.33 -4.42 5.96
CA ASP A 454 -4.96 -4.37 5.45
C ASP A 454 -4.13 -5.64 5.72
N LYS A 455 -4.74 -6.67 6.31
CA LYS A 455 -4.22 -8.04 6.53
C LYS A 455 -3.24 -8.56 5.49
N ASN A 456 -3.57 -8.43 4.20
CA ASN A 456 -2.74 -8.93 3.08
C ASN A 456 -2.09 -7.80 2.25
N LEU A 457 -2.13 -6.53 2.70
CA LEU A 457 -1.70 -5.34 1.97
C LEU A 457 -0.20 -4.99 2.10
N CYS A 458 0.67 -5.95 2.43
CA CYS A 458 2.12 -5.70 2.50
C CYS A 458 2.73 -5.18 1.18
N PHE A 459 2.18 -5.61 0.04
CA PHE A 459 2.52 -5.06 -1.28
C PHE A 459 2.15 -3.57 -1.41
N ALA A 460 1.05 -3.13 -0.79
CA ALA A 460 0.61 -1.74 -0.82
C ALA A 460 1.34 -0.87 0.22
N ALA A 461 1.72 -1.44 1.35
CA ALA A 461 2.61 -0.79 2.33
C ALA A 461 4.00 -0.57 1.71
N THR A 462 4.57 -1.59 1.08
CA THR A 462 5.83 -1.50 0.32
C THR A 462 5.72 -0.46 -0.80
N ALA A 463 4.64 -0.47 -1.61
CA ALA A 463 4.42 0.56 -2.63
C ALA A 463 4.33 1.98 -2.03
N SER A 464 3.77 2.12 -0.82
CA SER A 464 3.69 3.40 -0.12
C SER A 464 5.06 3.89 0.35
N ASN A 465 5.86 3.01 0.97
CA ASN A 465 7.25 3.30 1.35
C ASN A 465 8.09 3.75 0.15
N MET A 466 7.97 3.02 -0.97
CA MET A 466 8.73 3.31 -2.18
C MET A 466 8.28 4.62 -2.85
N LEU A 467 6.98 4.94 -2.82
CA LEU A 467 6.46 6.22 -3.34
C LEU A 467 6.83 7.41 -2.46
N HIS A 468 6.85 7.27 -1.13
CA HIS A 468 7.33 8.32 -0.21
C HIS A 468 8.80 8.66 -0.47
N TRP A 469 9.66 7.64 -0.56
CA TRP A 469 11.06 7.84 -0.96
C TRP A 469 11.18 8.50 -2.35
N TRP A 470 10.39 8.06 -3.32
CA TRP A 470 10.40 8.64 -4.67
C TRP A 470 9.93 10.10 -4.69
N PHE A 471 8.99 10.48 -3.81
CA PHE A 471 8.56 11.87 -3.61
C PHE A 471 9.68 12.74 -3.03
N ASP A 472 10.42 12.26 -2.03
CA ASP A 472 11.60 12.94 -1.49
C ASP A 472 12.66 13.16 -2.59
N GLN A 473 13.03 12.09 -3.31
CA GLN A 473 14.04 12.13 -4.37
C GLN A 473 13.64 12.95 -5.62
N ASN A 474 12.34 13.23 -5.81
CA ASN A 474 11.82 14.05 -6.90
C ASN A 474 11.13 15.34 -6.42
N SER A 475 11.36 15.74 -5.17
CA SER A 475 10.58 16.77 -4.47
C SER A 475 10.44 18.09 -5.23
N GLU A 476 11.53 18.62 -5.80
CA GLU A 476 11.53 19.83 -6.64
C GLU A 476 10.77 19.62 -7.97
N ASN A 477 10.97 18.48 -8.64
CA ASN A 477 10.25 18.17 -9.89
C ASN A 477 8.74 18.08 -9.67
N VAL A 478 8.30 17.53 -8.53
CA VAL A 478 6.89 17.43 -8.17
C VAL A 478 6.29 18.81 -7.86
N ASP A 479 7.03 19.71 -7.20
CA ASP A 479 6.56 21.08 -6.97
C ASP A 479 6.47 21.87 -8.29
N ASN A 480 7.47 21.76 -9.15
CA ASN A 480 7.45 22.35 -10.50
C ASN A 480 6.31 21.79 -11.37
N TYR A 481 5.96 20.51 -11.20
CA TYR A 481 4.84 19.88 -11.89
C TYR A 481 3.48 20.39 -11.38
N ILE A 482 3.30 20.52 -10.06
CA ILE A 482 2.11 21.12 -9.45
C ILE A 482 1.98 22.60 -9.84
N ALA A 483 3.08 23.35 -9.89
CA ALA A 483 3.08 24.74 -10.33
C ALA A 483 2.72 24.90 -11.82
N LYS A 484 3.15 23.97 -12.69
CA LYS A 484 2.88 23.99 -14.14
C LYS A 484 1.46 23.54 -14.51
N ASN A 485 0.91 22.53 -13.83
CA ASN A 485 -0.37 21.90 -14.21
C ASN A 485 -1.53 22.16 -13.23
N GLY A 486 -1.24 22.75 -12.07
CA GLY A 486 -2.13 22.73 -10.94
C GLY A 486 -2.02 21.43 -10.13
N ASP A 487 -2.69 21.43 -8.99
CA ASP A 487 -2.70 20.32 -8.04
C ASP A 487 -3.63 19.19 -8.51
N ILE A 488 -3.05 18.16 -9.13
CA ILE A 488 -3.75 17.04 -9.75
C ILE A 488 -4.55 16.25 -8.70
N ILE A 489 -5.82 15.95 -9.01
CA ILE A 489 -6.72 15.18 -8.14
C ILE A 489 -7.01 13.82 -8.77
N ARG A 490 -6.70 12.74 -8.05
CA ARG A 490 -7.01 11.34 -8.42
C ARG A 490 -7.48 10.58 -7.17
N ALA A 491 -8.38 9.62 -7.33
CA ALA A 491 -9.07 8.95 -6.21
C ALA A 491 -9.64 9.93 -5.15
N ASN A 492 -10.00 11.15 -5.55
CA ASN A 492 -10.46 12.25 -4.70
C ASN A 492 -9.44 12.77 -3.67
N ARG A 493 -8.14 12.50 -3.87
CA ARG A 493 -7.02 13.06 -3.11
C ARG A 493 -6.20 13.98 -4.01
N ARG A 494 -5.65 15.05 -3.45
CA ARG A 494 -4.72 15.96 -4.14
C ARG A 494 -3.31 15.37 -4.16
N LEU A 495 -2.54 15.69 -5.19
CA LEU A 495 -1.12 15.36 -5.24
C LEU A 495 -0.35 16.06 -4.10
N SER A 496 -0.69 17.31 -3.80
CA SER A 496 -0.14 18.08 -2.68
C SER A 496 -0.40 17.44 -1.30
N GLU A 497 -1.53 16.75 -1.12
CA GLU A 497 -1.89 16.02 0.12
C GLU A 497 -1.12 14.70 0.29
N LEU A 498 -0.57 14.16 -0.80
CA LEU A 498 0.10 12.86 -0.85
C LEU A 498 1.63 12.95 -0.84
N LYS A 499 2.21 14.02 -1.40
CA LYS A 499 3.68 14.21 -1.52
C LYS A 499 4.41 14.05 -0.19
N ASN A 500 3.93 14.75 0.85
CA ASN A 500 4.56 14.81 2.17
C ASN A 500 3.65 14.14 3.22
N SER A 501 3.12 12.94 2.93
CA SER A 501 1.95 12.40 3.65
C SER A 501 2.23 11.22 4.58
N PHE A 502 3.48 11.04 5.01
CA PHE A 502 3.88 10.12 6.06
C PHE A 502 4.05 10.91 7.36
N GLU A 503 3.21 10.62 8.35
CA GLU A 503 3.16 11.33 9.64
C GLU A 503 3.64 10.41 10.79
N SER A 504 3.34 9.11 10.72
CA SER A 504 3.94 8.04 11.54
C SER A 504 3.97 6.72 10.77
N GLN A 505 4.48 5.66 11.40
CA GLN A 505 4.43 4.29 10.86
C GLN A 505 2.99 3.86 10.52
N GLU A 506 2.00 4.28 11.32
CA GLU A 506 0.58 4.02 11.12
C GLU A 506 -0.12 5.04 10.20
N GLU A 507 0.38 6.28 10.12
CA GLU A 507 -0.30 7.41 9.49
C GLU A 507 0.35 7.78 8.15
N SER A 508 -0.09 7.10 7.07
CA SER A 508 0.40 7.28 5.70
C SER A 508 -0.75 7.46 4.71
N LYS A 509 -0.94 8.67 4.16
CA LYS A 509 -2.09 8.93 3.27
C LYS A 509 -2.02 8.22 1.90
N ILE A 510 -0.84 7.79 1.45
CA ILE A 510 -0.66 6.88 0.30
C ILE A 510 -1.14 5.46 0.67
N PHE A 511 -0.86 4.98 1.88
CA PHE A 511 -1.34 3.66 2.32
C PHE A 511 -2.85 3.66 2.55
N GLU A 512 -3.39 4.73 3.15
CA GLU A 512 -4.85 4.94 3.27
C GLU A 512 -5.54 5.12 1.91
N LEU A 513 -4.84 5.59 0.87
CA LEU A 513 -5.35 5.52 -0.51
C LEU A 513 -5.49 4.06 -0.95
N TYR A 514 -4.45 3.24 -0.80
CA TYR A 514 -4.53 1.83 -1.17
C TYR A 514 -5.48 1.00 -0.29
N LYS A 515 -5.69 1.35 0.98
CA LYS A 515 -6.71 0.72 1.85
C LYS A 515 -8.14 1.02 1.38
N VAL A 516 -8.39 2.21 0.83
CA VAL A 516 -9.67 2.54 0.17
C VAL A 516 -9.84 1.81 -1.17
N LEU A 517 -8.77 1.67 -1.96
CA LEU A 517 -8.83 1.02 -3.29
C LEU A 517 -8.84 -0.51 -3.24
N TYR A 518 -8.14 -1.10 -2.28
CA TYR A 518 -7.79 -2.53 -2.24
C TYR A 518 -7.99 -3.19 -0.87
N GLY A 519 -8.63 -2.52 0.08
CA GLY A 519 -8.97 -3.09 1.38
C GLY A 519 -9.74 -4.40 1.26
N TYR A 520 -9.51 -5.33 2.21
CA TYR A 520 -10.09 -6.68 2.23
C TYR A 520 -9.70 -7.59 1.05
N ASN A 521 -8.68 -7.25 0.25
CA ASN A 521 -8.19 -8.12 -0.83
C ASN A 521 -7.53 -9.39 -0.28
N GLU A 522 -8.06 -10.56 -0.64
CA GLU A 522 -7.57 -11.88 -0.23
C GLU A 522 -6.39 -12.41 -1.07
N ARG A 523 -6.19 -11.88 -2.29
CA ARG A 523 -5.18 -12.36 -3.26
C ARG A 523 -3.94 -11.48 -3.35
N GLY A 524 -4.07 -10.21 -3.00
CA GLY A 524 -3.04 -9.19 -3.16
C GLY A 524 -2.77 -8.78 -4.62
N PHE A 525 -1.71 -8.01 -4.82
CA PHE A 525 -1.14 -7.65 -6.12
C PHE A 525 0.40 -7.64 -6.02
N TYR A 526 1.08 -7.60 -7.18
CA TYR A 526 2.50 -7.27 -7.23
C TYR A 526 2.70 -5.76 -7.02
N THR A 527 3.71 -5.38 -6.23
CA THR A 527 3.98 -4.01 -5.77
C THR A 527 4.21 -3.00 -6.91
N ASP A 528 4.90 -3.41 -7.98
CA ASP A 528 5.17 -2.58 -9.16
C ASP A 528 3.89 -2.07 -9.83
N LEU A 529 2.81 -2.86 -9.83
CA LEU A 529 1.54 -2.50 -10.44
C LEU A 529 0.84 -1.34 -9.72
N LEU A 530 1.04 -1.20 -8.40
CA LEU A 530 0.48 -0.11 -7.62
C LEU A 530 1.26 1.20 -7.83
N MET A 531 2.57 1.11 -8.04
CA MET A 531 3.41 2.25 -8.40
C MET A 531 3.16 2.70 -9.85
N ASP A 532 3.00 1.76 -10.79
CA ASP A 532 2.54 2.02 -12.17
C ASP A 532 1.15 2.66 -12.21
N LEU A 533 0.23 2.24 -11.33
CA LEU A 533 -1.07 2.91 -11.18
C LEU A 533 -0.89 4.33 -10.66
N PHE A 534 -0.12 4.53 -9.59
CA PHE A 534 0.02 5.84 -8.96
C PHE A 534 0.66 6.88 -9.91
N ILE A 535 1.80 6.51 -10.49
CA ILE A 535 2.61 7.38 -11.35
C ILE A 535 1.97 7.51 -12.73
N ASN A 536 1.82 6.38 -13.43
CA ASN A 536 1.41 6.35 -14.84
C ASN A 536 -0.11 6.22 -15.05
N GLY A 537 -0.90 5.83 -14.04
CA GLY A 537 -2.33 5.55 -14.21
C GLY A 537 -2.61 4.22 -14.89
N TYR A 538 -1.63 3.31 -14.92
CA TYR A 538 -1.76 2.02 -15.57
C TYR A 538 -2.48 1.04 -14.63
N ARG A 539 -3.63 0.53 -15.05
CA ARG A 539 -4.54 -0.26 -14.21
C ARG A 539 -3.96 -1.67 -13.95
N PRO A 540 -3.82 -2.10 -12.69
CA PRO A 540 -3.41 -3.47 -12.36
C PRO A 540 -4.40 -4.51 -12.90
N ARG A 541 -3.86 -5.60 -13.46
CA ARG A 541 -4.63 -6.79 -13.88
C ARG A 541 -4.36 -7.97 -12.97
N LEU A 542 -5.35 -8.83 -12.81
CA LEU A 542 -5.23 -10.09 -12.05
C LEU A 542 -4.21 -11.08 -12.64
N SER A 543 -3.76 -10.87 -13.87
CA SER A 543 -2.66 -11.62 -14.51
C SER A 543 -1.27 -11.17 -14.04
N GLY A 544 -1.15 -10.17 -13.17
CA GLY A 544 0.13 -9.62 -12.73
C GLY A 544 0.77 -8.64 -13.73
N ALA A 545 0.01 -8.18 -14.73
CA ALA A 545 0.41 -7.15 -15.70
C ALA A 545 -0.38 -5.85 -15.48
N THR A 546 -0.02 -4.79 -16.20
CA THR A 546 -0.83 -3.57 -16.32
C THR A 546 -1.64 -3.59 -17.63
N ASN A 547 -2.13 -2.43 -18.08
CA ASN A 547 -2.81 -2.20 -19.36
C ASN A 547 -2.04 -1.24 -20.29
N ILE A 548 -0.71 -1.16 -20.13
CA ILE A 548 0.19 -0.27 -20.88
C ILE A 548 0.13 -0.47 -22.41
N GLU A 549 -0.20 -1.67 -22.88
CA GLU A 549 -0.19 -2.05 -24.30
C GLU A 549 -1.38 -1.53 -25.12
N ASN A 550 -2.14 -0.57 -24.59
CA ASN A 550 -3.25 0.09 -25.28
C ASN A 550 -2.84 1.48 -25.78
N ASP A 551 -2.73 1.65 -27.10
CA ASP A 551 -2.34 2.93 -27.73
C ASP A 551 -3.27 4.11 -27.34
N ASN A 552 -4.54 3.81 -27.05
CA ASN A 552 -5.57 4.77 -26.65
C ASN A 552 -5.77 4.83 -25.12
N LEU A 553 -4.76 4.46 -24.33
CA LEU A 553 -4.86 4.39 -22.87
C LEU A 553 -5.10 5.75 -22.22
N VAL A 554 -6.32 5.92 -21.69
CA VAL A 554 -6.67 6.93 -20.69
C VAL A 554 -6.17 6.44 -19.31
N PRO A 555 -5.48 7.27 -18.51
CA PRO A 555 -5.05 6.87 -17.17
C PRO A 555 -6.26 6.57 -16.27
N ASP A 556 -6.15 5.52 -15.46
CA ASP A 556 -7.19 5.15 -14.48
C ASP A 556 -7.35 6.26 -13.43
N ASN A 557 -8.58 6.72 -13.19
CA ASN A 557 -8.88 7.84 -12.28
C ASN A 557 -8.48 7.59 -10.81
N ASN A 558 -8.13 6.36 -10.45
CA ASN A 558 -7.59 6.01 -9.13
C ASN A 558 -6.08 6.31 -8.98
N GLY A 559 -5.41 6.70 -10.06
CA GLY A 559 -3.99 7.05 -10.09
C GLY A 559 -3.65 7.92 -11.31
N GLY A 560 -2.44 7.83 -11.85
CA GLY A 560 -2.01 8.66 -12.98
C GLY A 560 -1.87 10.12 -12.58
N PHE A 561 -1.20 10.36 -11.45
CA PHE A 561 -0.84 11.70 -11.00
C PHE A 561 0.19 12.35 -11.95
N PHE A 562 1.06 11.55 -12.58
CA PHE A 562 2.17 11.99 -13.43
C PHE A 562 2.11 11.44 -14.87
N TYR A 563 0.93 11.07 -15.36
CA TYR A 563 0.73 10.50 -16.70
C TYR A 563 1.37 11.35 -17.81
N ASP A 564 1.25 12.68 -17.75
CA ASP A 564 1.77 13.57 -18.79
C ASP A 564 3.32 13.61 -18.86
N VAL A 565 4.01 13.11 -17.83
CA VAL A 565 5.48 12.98 -17.78
C VAL A 565 5.92 11.57 -18.22
N PHE A 566 5.21 10.54 -17.74
CA PHE A 566 5.60 9.13 -17.86
C PHE A 566 4.72 8.31 -18.81
N LYS A 567 3.91 8.96 -19.67
CA LYS A 567 3.18 8.26 -20.74
C LYS A 567 4.14 7.46 -21.62
N GLY A 568 3.79 6.19 -21.83
CA GLY A 568 4.53 5.22 -22.64
C GLY A 568 5.70 4.52 -21.94
N GLU A 569 6.08 4.90 -20.71
CA GLU A 569 7.32 4.41 -20.07
C GLU A 569 7.13 4.18 -18.56
N LYS A 570 7.37 2.95 -18.08
CA LYS A 570 7.26 2.62 -16.65
C LYS A 570 8.54 3.04 -15.93
N LEU A 571 8.40 3.54 -14.70
CA LEU A 571 9.54 3.70 -13.79
C LEU A 571 9.86 2.44 -12.99
N THR A 572 9.11 1.35 -13.24
CA THR A 572 9.18 0.11 -12.46
C THR A 572 9.60 -1.08 -13.31
N ASP A 573 10.31 -2.01 -12.68
CA ASP A 573 10.70 -3.31 -13.23
C ASP A 573 10.39 -4.42 -12.21
N ARG A 574 10.26 -5.67 -12.68
CA ARG A 574 10.06 -6.85 -11.83
C ARG A 574 10.83 -8.05 -12.38
N THR A 575 11.82 -8.52 -11.61
CA THR A 575 12.68 -9.66 -11.94
C THR A 575 12.70 -10.68 -10.79
N ASP A 576 13.09 -11.93 -11.06
CA ASP A 576 13.24 -12.96 -10.02
C ASP A 576 14.57 -12.76 -9.27
N GLY A 577 14.52 -12.74 -7.93
CA GLY A 577 15.66 -12.66 -7.03
C GLY A 577 15.98 -13.96 -6.31
N GLY A 578 15.37 -15.09 -6.70
CA GLY A 578 15.54 -16.39 -6.04
C GLY A 578 16.93 -17.01 -6.18
N ASP A 579 17.72 -16.60 -7.17
CA ASP A 579 19.12 -17.00 -7.38
C ASP A 579 20.08 -16.05 -6.63
N TYR A 580 21.03 -16.60 -5.87
CA TYR A 580 21.87 -15.83 -4.95
C TYR A 580 22.90 -14.95 -5.66
N GLU A 581 23.59 -15.50 -6.66
CA GLU A 581 24.56 -14.78 -7.47
C GLU A 581 23.89 -13.65 -8.27
N TYR A 582 22.73 -13.90 -8.88
CA TYR A 582 21.94 -12.87 -9.55
C TYR A 582 21.44 -11.80 -8.57
N LEU A 583 20.90 -12.19 -7.40
CA LEU A 583 20.44 -11.25 -6.37
C LEU A 583 21.59 -10.35 -5.88
N SER A 584 22.77 -10.92 -5.64
CA SER A 584 23.97 -10.20 -5.22
C SER A 584 24.26 -9.04 -6.16
N GLU A 585 24.36 -9.30 -7.47
CA GLU A 585 24.71 -8.27 -8.45
C GLU A 585 23.54 -7.35 -8.79
N LYS A 586 22.30 -7.86 -8.81
CA LYS A 586 21.12 -7.03 -9.11
C LYS A 586 20.84 -5.99 -8.02
N LEU A 587 21.17 -6.27 -6.76
CA LEU A 587 21.12 -5.28 -5.69
C LEU A 587 22.22 -4.21 -5.83
N LYS A 588 23.45 -4.57 -6.25
CA LYS A 588 24.50 -3.59 -6.58
C LYS A 588 24.07 -2.69 -7.74
N GLU A 589 23.53 -3.29 -8.80
CA GLU A 589 23.01 -2.60 -9.98
C GLU A 589 21.93 -1.59 -9.57
N VAL A 590 20.83 -2.02 -8.95
CA VAL A 590 19.67 -1.17 -8.69
C VAL A 590 19.95 -0.09 -7.66
N LEU A 591 20.59 -0.42 -6.53
CA LEU A 591 20.91 0.58 -5.50
C LEU A 591 22.01 1.53 -5.99
N GLY A 592 23.00 1.02 -6.73
CA GLY A 592 24.03 1.83 -7.38
C GLY A 592 23.44 2.80 -8.40
N ASP A 593 22.45 2.37 -9.18
CA ASP A 593 21.75 3.24 -10.14
C ASP A 593 20.77 4.24 -9.48
N GLY A 594 20.65 4.21 -8.16
CA GLY A 594 19.77 5.10 -7.38
C GLY A 594 18.29 4.74 -7.49
N GLY A 595 17.97 3.47 -7.79
CA GLY A 595 16.64 2.89 -7.60
C GLY A 595 16.42 2.37 -6.18
N LEU A 596 15.19 1.95 -5.90
CA LEU A 596 14.78 1.31 -4.65
C LEU A 596 14.11 -0.03 -4.93
N VAL A 597 14.16 -0.96 -3.97
CA VAL A 597 13.72 -2.36 -4.13
C VAL A 597 12.66 -2.73 -3.08
N GLY A 598 11.54 -3.29 -3.52
CA GLY A 598 10.67 -4.14 -2.71
C GLY A 598 11.08 -5.61 -2.89
N LEU A 599 11.36 -6.31 -1.79
CA LEU A 599 11.88 -7.67 -1.79
C LEU A 599 10.79 -8.65 -1.35
N SER A 600 10.30 -9.50 -2.26
CA SER A 600 9.37 -10.57 -1.87
C SER A 600 10.10 -11.84 -1.43
N HIS A 601 9.51 -12.58 -0.50
CA HIS A 601 10.03 -13.85 0.01
C HIS A 601 8.88 -14.75 0.51
N LYS A 602 9.17 -16.03 0.75
CA LYS A 602 8.19 -16.98 1.31
C LYS A 602 8.12 -16.88 2.83
N ALA A 603 6.98 -16.47 3.36
CA ALA A 603 6.67 -16.44 4.79
C ALA A 603 5.68 -17.57 5.10
N LEU A 604 6.18 -18.66 5.69
CA LEU A 604 5.40 -19.89 5.95
C LEU A 604 4.73 -20.40 4.66
N SER A 605 3.40 -20.47 4.63
CA SER A 605 2.58 -20.89 3.48
C SER A 605 2.17 -19.75 2.54
N ARG A 606 2.67 -18.52 2.76
CA ARG A 606 2.30 -17.30 2.03
C ARG A 606 3.52 -16.66 1.35
N ASN A 607 3.25 -15.85 0.32
CA ASN A 607 4.23 -14.87 -0.16
C ASN A 607 4.09 -13.61 0.69
N HIS A 608 5.21 -12.99 1.04
CA HIS A 608 5.30 -11.71 1.73
C HIS A 608 6.23 -10.76 0.96
N ILE A 609 6.18 -9.47 1.27
CA ILE A 609 7.08 -8.47 0.68
C ILE A 609 7.36 -7.32 1.66
N VAL A 610 8.64 -6.94 1.71
CA VAL A 610 9.21 -5.90 2.56
C VAL A 610 9.92 -4.84 1.71
N THR A 611 10.17 -3.65 2.26
CA THR A 611 10.93 -2.61 1.55
C THR A 611 12.41 -2.73 1.88
N LEU A 612 13.28 -2.90 0.89
CA LEU A 612 14.72 -3.03 1.06
C LEU A 612 15.41 -1.67 0.91
N TRP A 613 16.06 -1.24 1.99
CA TRP A 613 16.75 0.05 2.10
C TRP A 613 18.27 -0.05 1.94
N GLY A 614 18.86 -1.24 2.05
CA GLY A 614 20.29 -1.43 1.82
C GLY A 614 20.72 -2.89 1.71
N ALA A 615 21.90 -3.09 1.15
CA ALA A 615 22.53 -4.40 0.93
C ALA A 615 23.98 -4.41 1.44
N GLU A 616 24.33 -5.42 2.22
CA GLU A 616 25.63 -5.60 2.89
C GLU A 616 26.49 -6.62 2.14
N TYR A 617 27.77 -6.30 1.94
CA TYR A 617 28.74 -7.14 1.25
C TYR A 617 30.01 -7.38 2.09
N ASP A 618 30.62 -8.56 1.92
CA ASP A 618 31.91 -8.91 2.52
C ASP A 618 33.13 -8.40 1.71
N LEU A 619 34.33 -8.64 2.23
CA LEU A 619 35.63 -8.32 1.61
C LEU A 619 35.91 -8.99 0.25
N ASN A 620 35.02 -9.88 -0.22
CA ASN A 620 35.08 -10.53 -1.52
C ASN A 620 33.93 -10.08 -2.44
N GLY A 621 33.04 -9.20 -1.97
CA GLY A 621 31.88 -8.71 -2.72
C GLY A 621 30.66 -9.64 -2.69
N ASN A 622 30.59 -10.62 -1.77
CA ASN A 622 29.43 -11.51 -1.61
C ASN A 622 28.34 -10.84 -0.76
N LEU A 623 27.08 -10.98 -1.16
CA LEU A 623 25.92 -10.47 -0.40
C LEU A 623 25.78 -11.19 0.96
N LYS A 624 25.85 -10.45 2.05
CA LYS A 624 25.80 -10.97 3.43
C LYS A 624 24.49 -10.70 4.15
N ALA A 625 23.89 -9.53 3.95
CA ALA A 625 22.64 -9.16 4.59
C ALA A 625 21.86 -8.13 3.75
N VAL A 626 20.58 -7.97 4.08
CA VAL A 626 19.73 -6.88 3.59
C VAL A 626 19.04 -6.19 4.75
N TYR A 627 18.84 -4.88 4.62
CA TYR A 627 18.17 -4.04 5.62
C TYR A 627 16.79 -3.66 5.09
N VAL A 628 15.74 -3.94 5.86
CA VAL A 628 14.36 -3.86 5.40
C VAL A 628 13.40 -3.25 6.42
N SER A 629 12.34 -2.59 5.97
CA SER A 629 11.14 -2.28 6.77
C SER A 629 9.98 -3.19 6.37
N ASP A 630 9.19 -3.63 7.35
CA ASP A 630 8.25 -4.75 7.23
C ASP A 630 6.89 -4.40 7.84
N SER A 631 5.87 -4.25 6.99
CA SER A 631 4.53 -3.79 7.37
C SER A 631 3.75 -4.69 8.32
N ASP A 632 4.27 -5.87 8.62
CA ASP A 632 3.63 -6.88 9.46
C ASP A 632 4.19 -6.88 10.90
N ASP A 633 5.06 -5.91 11.23
CA ASP A 633 5.66 -5.73 12.56
C ASP A 633 5.02 -4.63 13.41
N GLN A 634 3.83 -4.17 13.02
CA GLN A 634 3.04 -3.13 13.69
C GLN A 634 2.78 -3.36 15.19
N ASP A 635 2.92 -4.60 15.69
CA ASP A 635 2.73 -4.97 17.09
C ASP A 635 4.06 -5.25 17.84
N GLU A 636 5.21 -5.16 17.18
CA GLU A 636 6.54 -5.15 17.82
C GLU A 636 6.85 -3.79 18.47
N SER A 637 7.69 -3.80 19.52
CA SER A 637 8.21 -2.59 20.17
C SER A 637 9.56 -2.16 19.60
N ASP A 638 9.75 -0.85 19.46
CA ASP A 638 11.01 -0.18 19.11
C ASP A 638 11.70 -0.70 17.83
N VAL A 639 10.87 -1.01 16.83
CA VAL A 639 11.23 -1.51 15.49
C VAL A 639 11.06 -0.41 14.41
N GLY A 640 11.57 -0.67 13.21
CA GLY A 640 11.40 0.16 12.03
C GLY A 640 12.29 -0.30 10.87
N MET A 641 13.51 -0.76 11.18
CA MET A 641 14.36 -1.45 10.20
C MET A 641 15.05 -2.69 10.79
N LYS A 642 14.96 -3.80 10.08
CA LYS A 642 15.51 -5.12 10.42
C LYS A 642 16.64 -5.50 9.48
N ARG A 643 17.68 -6.17 9.99
CA ARG A 643 18.73 -6.81 9.20
C ARG A 643 18.47 -8.31 9.11
N TYR A 644 18.31 -8.82 7.89
CA TYR A 644 18.24 -10.27 7.61
C TYR A 644 19.54 -10.76 6.99
N GLU A 645 20.08 -11.89 7.46
CA GLU A 645 21.21 -12.55 6.80
C GLU A 645 20.76 -13.13 5.46
N VAL A 646 21.52 -12.90 4.39
CA VAL A 646 21.31 -13.56 3.10
C VAL A 646 22.27 -14.74 2.97
N ARG A 647 21.72 -15.91 2.68
CA ARG A 647 22.44 -17.17 2.50
C ARG A 647 22.26 -17.72 1.09
N ASN A 648 23.35 -18.23 0.51
CA ASN A 648 23.30 -19.16 -0.61
C ASN A 648 23.02 -20.56 -0.08
N VAL A 649 21.88 -21.14 -0.44
CA VAL A 649 21.51 -22.54 -0.07
C VAL A 649 21.22 -23.32 -1.35
N GLY A 650 22.29 -23.76 -2.03
CA GLY A 650 22.24 -24.51 -3.27
C GLY A 650 21.88 -23.65 -4.49
N GLY A 651 22.58 -22.52 -4.65
CA GLY A 651 22.31 -21.46 -5.63
C GLY A 651 21.17 -20.52 -5.23
N LYS A 652 20.37 -20.87 -4.21
CA LYS A 652 19.15 -20.13 -3.88
C LYS A 652 19.37 -19.13 -2.75
N ALA A 653 18.94 -17.90 -2.98
CA ALA A 653 18.91 -16.86 -1.95
C ALA A 653 17.86 -17.19 -0.88
N LYS A 654 18.28 -17.16 0.39
CA LYS A 654 17.39 -17.21 1.54
C LYS A 654 17.67 -16.08 2.53
N LEU A 655 16.61 -15.43 3.00
CA LEU A 655 16.64 -14.55 4.17
C LEU A 655 16.55 -15.39 5.44
N SER A 656 17.41 -15.16 6.43
CA SER A 656 17.36 -15.93 7.67
C SER A 656 17.73 -15.14 8.92
N THR A 657 17.12 -15.56 10.02
CA THR A 657 17.48 -15.21 11.41
C THR A 657 17.86 -16.46 12.22
N ASN A 658 17.58 -17.68 11.75
CA ASN A 658 17.94 -18.91 12.44
C ASN A 658 19.47 -19.09 12.38
N ILE A 659 20.16 -19.06 13.52
CA ILE A 659 21.61 -19.25 13.60
C ILE A 659 22.03 -20.72 13.74
N SER A 660 21.12 -21.59 14.22
CA SER A 660 21.35 -23.03 14.43
C SER A 660 21.37 -23.80 13.12
N ASP A 661 20.29 -23.74 12.33
CA ASP A 661 20.24 -24.33 10.98
C ASP A 661 20.67 -23.31 9.93
N LYS A 662 21.82 -23.56 9.29
CA LYS A 662 22.33 -22.74 8.18
C LYS A 662 21.57 -22.95 6.87
N SER A 663 20.83 -24.05 6.72
CA SER A 663 19.94 -24.30 5.58
C SER A 663 18.58 -23.61 5.71
N ALA A 664 18.14 -23.28 6.94
CA ALA A 664 16.88 -22.60 7.22
C ALA A 664 16.88 -21.14 6.75
N GLY A 665 15.71 -20.69 6.29
CA GLY A 665 15.44 -19.32 5.86
C GLY A 665 14.26 -19.24 4.88
N ALA A 666 13.68 -18.06 4.75
CA ALA A 666 12.69 -17.72 3.75
C ALA A 666 13.35 -17.60 2.36
N ALA A 667 12.94 -18.42 1.40
CA ALA A 667 13.41 -18.28 0.02
C ALA A 667 12.95 -16.94 -0.57
N VAL A 668 13.87 -16.22 -1.21
CA VAL A 668 13.58 -14.98 -1.94
C VAL A 668 12.74 -15.31 -3.19
N GLY A 669 11.88 -14.36 -3.60
CA GLY A 669 11.11 -14.39 -4.83
C GLY A 669 11.43 -13.18 -5.71
N TYR A 670 10.41 -12.51 -6.24
CA TYR A 670 10.58 -11.33 -7.08
C TYR A 670 11.15 -10.11 -6.34
N LEU A 671 12.01 -9.39 -7.05
CA LEU A 671 12.36 -7.99 -6.79
C LEU A 671 11.37 -7.09 -7.54
N HIS A 672 10.85 -6.07 -6.87
CA HIS A 672 10.02 -5.02 -7.45
C HIS A 672 10.81 -3.72 -7.37
N ILE A 673 11.12 -3.09 -8.49
CA ILE A 673 12.07 -1.98 -8.57
C ILE A 673 11.33 -0.69 -8.89
N LEU A 674 11.78 0.44 -8.32
CA LEU A 674 11.36 1.79 -8.71
C LEU A 674 12.57 2.69 -8.97
N TYR A 675 12.59 3.35 -10.13
CA TYR A 675 13.61 4.32 -10.54
C TYR A 675 13.08 5.76 -10.50
N LEU A 676 14.00 6.73 -10.45
CA LEU A 676 13.65 8.16 -10.29
C LEU A 676 13.07 8.83 -11.55
N GLY A 677 13.34 8.29 -12.75
CA GLY A 677 12.80 8.85 -14.00
C GLY A 677 13.39 10.23 -14.41
N SER A 678 14.51 10.65 -13.83
CA SER A 678 15.08 12.02 -13.97
C SER A 678 15.23 12.53 -15.41
N ASN A 679 15.51 11.65 -16.38
CA ASN A 679 15.60 12.02 -17.80
C ASN A 679 14.25 12.44 -18.40
N ARG A 680 13.13 11.91 -17.90
CA ARG A 680 11.77 12.25 -18.34
C ARG A 680 11.36 13.63 -17.81
N TRP A 681 11.64 13.91 -16.53
CA TRP A 681 11.48 15.26 -15.96
C TRP A 681 12.24 16.32 -16.77
N ASN A 682 13.52 16.05 -17.06
CA ASN A 682 14.36 16.92 -17.89
C ASN A 682 13.85 17.11 -19.33
N ASN A 683 12.96 16.25 -19.84
CA ASN A 683 12.33 16.41 -21.16
C ASN A 683 10.92 17.01 -21.08
N TYR A 684 10.29 16.97 -19.91
CA TYR A 684 8.95 17.52 -19.66
C TYR A 684 8.97 19.01 -19.25
N PHE A 685 10.09 19.50 -18.71
CA PHE A 685 10.29 20.91 -18.36
C PHE A 685 11.09 21.73 -19.40
N LYS A 686 11.45 21.11 -20.55
CA LYS A 686 11.86 21.81 -21.78
C LYS A 686 10.64 22.31 -22.56
#